data_AF-A0A0P4WCX2-F1
#
_entry.id   AF-A0A0P4WCX2-F1
#
_cell.length_a   1.000
_cell.length_b   1.000
_cell.length_c   1.000
_cell.angle_alpha   90.00
_cell.angle_beta   90.00
_cell.angle_gamma   90.00
#
_symmetry.space_group_name_H-M   'P 1'
#
loop_
_entity.id
_entity.type
_entity.pdbx_description
1 polymer ?
#
loop_
_entity_poly.entity_id
_entity_poly.type
_entity_poly.pdbx_seq_one_letter_code
_entity_poly.pdbx_strand_id
1 'polypeptide(L)'
;MEVKQVMASLSPNPNSNLAGQDTTPYQEAHHRGHSPVLRVLEAAMDKRPDVPHNDMVLSILQAHAKKVEAVFEAARGGQYRHAGGVDVLLRAYSLPGTLHDHQGRSLLHYAAFVQLADGAPLWLAQDVRSLVESHGVLVNAVDFKGCTALHILVEYAKNSENITCWDGKTLSVSEAWLCLASLLMEVGCDPRLLNHLYQSPHQLTAAAQNPRLKALLSKASDNLGTTDISPSLEKFPEVVQASARGDEAALRKLLQGGARVLPLGGRRDPLLEAVRGGHRNIVFLLLSAGAPLCAHGLLGNTPFEAAHRTLGLPALFPALIRKEFCDRLQEELEVLAVSDRQHATTVEGLVQLKTIAEVSGHRLGEQLKTWRDRRSSTSFGYSTDALTQTASLGLTLTCQLLGVAGVPLHPLPHLPHPLVRALGRGHYHTAYSLCRDLKMNPYSAGVSASAVPEQLLADLMESELKKIDKKLRKKGIGAAAAEDLLQRIRSKQSAPTLKQLQTIMYLLAEMNLVTLLHQMRQRLPDLDFNMRVHTASASTMLHVAAAHGKIAMVEYLLSRGADQKRLTRGSLTPSHLAALRGHTECIEYLVGCSRAEPECGWGLSPSQLLEHFNDNMKSRHLDLLTHQEALAIMGTSGEFARAQLILAGRCAKLGITSPGSLWLMLEEEESKIKAFISKELEESVLCDIKELSQHIEEKDERFRGKVVSYPLVRERMDLLLPDNFEFYLELDEYSALEGGSINVVNGKDSPKGYVSKVTTTKDQGLFTGENFINTFRRVAQEALSATTFTTLTLVPPFLAHTSGGVCLHVALKCPMKVVLVRVMLTPVIKVTVPKWVSLEHLSGEKQVQPENNLISHVHLAASPDSCWIFLFNHLVEWMVSHGEEYKWRVLQACLYFTKLLETCWWLPKKVTRDYGMTWHIIPIGVAVPNTATLQLHFMEELLGEGRDAWTKDQWLARLVAVVRRASFPLSVESTPDSLKPTSAMQATLQFLMELQNNVIQATVT
;
A
#
# COMPACT_ATOMS: atom_id res chain seq x y z
N MET A 1 17.25 2.76 -38.83
CA MET A 1 18.67 3.17 -38.80
C MET A 1 18.99 4.01 -37.58
N GLU A 2 18.13 4.98 -37.22
CA GLU A 2 18.26 5.80 -36.00
C GLU A 2 18.46 4.97 -34.72
N VAL A 3 17.71 3.88 -34.53
CA VAL A 3 17.89 2.96 -33.37
C VAL A 3 19.30 2.35 -33.32
N LYS A 4 19.87 1.95 -34.46
CA LYS A 4 21.22 1.37 -34.50
C LYS A 4 22.30 2.41 -34.21
N GLN A 5 22.12 3.65 -34.67
CA GLN A 5 23.01 4.77 -34.34
C GLN A 5 22.92 5.18 -32.87
N VAL A 6 21.71 5.21 -32.30
CA VAL A 6 21.47 5.48 -30.89
C VAL A 6 22.03 4.38 -29.99
N MET A 7 21.81 3.10 -30.34
CA MET A 7 22.38 1.96 -29.61
C MET A 7 23.92 1.96 -29.64
N ALA A 8 24.54 2.44 -30.72
CA ALA A 8 25.99 2.64 -30.79
C ALA A 8 26.48 3.81 -29.90
N SER A 9 25.64 4.80 -29.63
CA SER A 9 25.92 5.94 -28.72
C SER A 9 25.68 5.64 -27.23
N LEU A 10 25.00 4.52 -26.92
CA LEU A 10 24.78 3.99 -25.57
C LEU A 10 25.92 3.04 -25.13
N SER A 11 27.06 3.07 -25.82
CA SER A 11 28.30 2.43 -25.34
C SER A 11 28.65 2.95 -23.93
N PRO A 12 29.35 2.12 -23.11
CA PRO A 12 29.68 2.47 -21.73
C PRO A 12 30.39 3.83 -21.72
N ASN A 13 29.75 4.81 -21.09
CA ASN A 13 30.34 6.14 -20.96
C ASN A 13 31.39 6.07 -19.85
N PRO A 14 32.69 6.28 -20.15
CA PRO A 14 33.73 6.22 -19.13
C PRO A 14 33.59 7.32 -18.06
N ASN A 15 32.74 8.32 -18.30
CA ASN A 15 32.49 9.45 -17.39
C ASN A 15 31.17 9.34 -16.60
N SER A 16 30.42 8.24 -16.70
CA SER A 16 29.26 8.00 -15.83
C SER A 16 29.69 7.29 -14.54
N ASN A 17 29.00 7.53 -13.42
CA ASN A 17 29.19 6.76 -12.18
C ASN A 17 28.89 5.25 -12.33
N LEU A 18 28.46 4.81 -13.53
CA LEU A 18 28.16 3.43 -13.90
C LEU A 18 29.29 2.77 -14.70
N ALA A 19 30.44 3.44 -14.87
CA ALA A 19 31.59 2.87 -15.57
C ALA A 19 32.01 1.53 -14.94
N GLY A 20 31.94 0.45 -15.74
CA GLY A 20 32.30 -0.91 -15.31
C GLY A 20 31.16 -1.76 -14.76
N GLN A 21 29.92 -1.26 -14.74
CA GLN A 21 28.74 -2.08 -14.46
C GLN A 21 28.12 -2.49 -15.79
N ASP A 22 27.90 -3.79 -16.00
CA ASP A 22 27.14 -4.33 -17.14
C ASP A 22 25.68 -3.81 -17.06
N THR A 23 25.44 -2.58 -17.53
CA THR A 23 24.12 -1.95 -17.56
C THR A 23 23.44 -2.24 -18.89
N THR A 24 22.12 -2.37 -18.86
CA THR A 24 21.36 -2.68 -20.07
C THR A 24 21.06 -1.42 -20.89
N PRO A 25 20.85 -1.53 -22.22
CA PRO A 25 20.59 -0.37 -23.08
C PRO A 25 19.36 0.46 -22.67
N TYR A 26 18.35 -0.18 -22.07
CA TYR A 26 17.16 0.48 -21.52
C TYR A 26 17.51 1.30 -20.27
N GLN A 27 18.31 0.74 -19.35
CA GLN A 27 18.74 1.42 -18.14
C GLN A 27 19.65 2.62 -18.46
N GLU A 28 20.54 2.49 -19.44
CA GLU A 28 21.44 3.57 -19.87
C GLU A 28 20.67 4.71 -20.57
N ALA A 29 19.71 4.39 -21.45
CA ALA A 29 18.85 5.39 -22.09
C ALA A 29 17.96 6.12 -21.08
N HIS A 30 17.47 5.40 -20.07
CA HIS A 30 16.68 5.97 -18.98
C HIS A 30 17.54 6.84 -18.05
N HIS A 31 18.75 6.42 -17.70
CA HIS A 31 19.66 7.19 -16.86
C HIS A 31 20.07 8.52 -17.52
N ARG A 32 20.26 8.51 -18.84
CA ARG A 32 20.59 9.71 -19.63
C ARG A 32 19.38 10.59 -19.98
N GLY A 33 18.16 10.22 -19.57
CA GLY A 33 16.96 11.02 -19.80
C GLY A 33 16.49 11.11 -21.26
N HIS A 34 16.89 10.18 -22.12
CA HIS A 34 16.56 10.22 -23.54
C HIS A 34 15.14 9.72 -23.83
N SER A 35 14.12 10.55 -23.55
CA SER A 35 12.70 10.24 -23.78
C SER A 35 12.37 9.69 -25.19
N PRO A 36 12.95 10.19 -26.30
CA PRO A 36 12.69 9.65 -27.64
C PRO A 36 13.24 8.23 -27.81
N VAL A 37 14.43 7.96 -27.24
CA VAL A 37 15.08 6.65 -27.30
C VAL A 37 14.32 5.62 -26.48
N LEU A 38 13.83 6.02 -25.30
CA LEU A 38 12.96 5.18 -24.48
C LEU A 38 11.68 4.80 -25.21
N ARG A 39 10.97 5.78 -25.79
CA ARG A 39 9.76 5.51 -26.59
C ARG A 39 10.01 4.58 -27.76
N VAL A 40 11.17 4.71 -28.41
CA VAL A 40 11.55 3.86 -29.54
C VAL A 40 11.99 2.48 -29.09
N LEU A 41 12.72 2.35 -27.98
CA LEU A 41 13.06 1.06 -27.37
C LEU A 41 11.80 0.34 -26.89
N GLU A 42 10.87 1.04 -26.27
CA GLU A 42 9.56 0.53 -25.83
C GLU A 42 8.71 0.10 -27.03
N ALA A 43 8.59 0.94 -28.07
CA ALA A 43 7.87 0.60 -29.29
C ALA A 43 8.55 -0.52 -30.11
N ALA A 44 9.87 -0.66 -30.01
CA ALA A 44 10.63 -1.75 -30.63
C ALA A 44 10.51 -3.05 -29.83
N MET A 45 10.50 -2.98 -28.50
CA MET A 45 10.20 -4.11 -27.59
C MET A 45 8.80 -4.66 -27.84
N ASP A 46 7.83 -3.80 -28.16
CA ASP A 46 6.46 -4.21 -28.52
C ASP A 46 6.34 -4.82 -29.92
N LYS A 47 7.26 -4.50 -30.85
CA LYS A 47 7.20 -4.95 -32.25
C LYS A 47 8.18 -6.06 -32.62
N ARG A 48 9.23 -6.30 -31.84
CA ARG A 48 10.18 -7.41 -32.03
C ARG A 48 10.53 -8.03 -30.65
N PRO A 49 10.09 -9.26 -30.37
CA PRO A 49 10.30 -9.92 -29.06
C PRO A 49 11.77 -10.28 -28.74
N ASP A 50 12.69 -10.13 -29.71
CA ASP A 50 14.05 -10.70 -29.66
C ASP A 50 15.18 -9.64 -29.50
N VAL A 51 14.91 -8.51 -28.82
CA VAL A 51 15.83 -7.34 -28.78
C VAL A 51 16.77 -7.41 -27.53
N PRO A 52 18.06 -7.00 -27.63
CA PRO A 52 19.24 -7.63 -26.96
C PRO A 52 19.42 -7.44 -25.44
N HIS A 53 18.46 -6.85 -24.74
CA HIS A 53 18.47 -6.74 -23.27
C HIS A 53 18.42 -8.13 -22.61
N ASN A 54 17.69 -9.07 -23.23
CA ASN A 54 17.64 -10.45 -22.78
C ASN A 54 18.94 -11.21 -23.07
N ASP A 55 19.61 -10.98 -24.19
CA ASP A 55 20.85 -11.69 -24.54
C ASP A 55 21.99 -11.40 -23.56
N MET A 56 22.12 -10.14 -23.11
CA MET A 56 23.12 -9.77 -22.11
C MET A 56 22.82 -10.38 -20.74
N VAL A 57 21.57 -10.31 -20.27
CA VAL A 57 21.17 -10.96 -19.00
C VAL A 57 21.33 -12.48 -19.08
N LEU A 58 20.98 -13.10 -20.21
CA LEU A 58 21.13 -14.54 -20.45
C LEU A 58 22.60 -14.98 -20.52
N SER A 59 23.47 -14.21 -21.15
CA SER A 59 24.90 -14.51 -21.18
C SER A 59 25.57 -14.38 -19.80
N ILE A 60 25.21 -13.34 -19.03
CA ILE A 60 25.64 -13.18 -17.63
C ILE A 60 25.14 -14.34 -16.77
N LEU A 61 23.87 -14.72 -16.94
CA LEU A 61 23.26 -15.88 -16.30
C LEU A 61 24.04 -17.16 -16.59
N GLN A 62 24.34 -17.44 -17.86
CA GLN A 62 25.08 -18.63 -18.26
C GLN A 62 26.51 -18.64 -17.68
N ALA A 63 27.20 -17.50 -17.70
CA ALA A 63 28.53 -17.37 -17.12
C ALA A 63 28.52 -17.57 -15.59
N HIS A 64 27.52 -16.99 -14.89
CA HIS A 64 27.35 -17.16 -13.46
C HIS A 64 26.98 -18.60 -13.09
N ALA A 65 26.04 -19.21 -13.82
CA ALA A 65 25.62 -20.59 -13.62
C ALA A 65 26.78 -21.59 -13.75
N LYS A 66 27.66 -21.41 -14.74
CA LYS A 66 28.88 -22.23 -14.88
C LYS A 66 29.80 -22.16 -13.67
N LYS A 67 30.01 -20.94 -13.13
CA LYS A 67 30.85 -20.75 -11.93
C LYS A 67 30.22 -21.40 -10.69
N VAL A 68 28.90 -21.30 -10.54
CA VAL A 68 28.16 -21.91 -9.42
C VAL A 68 28.17 -23.43 -9.52
N GLU A 69 27.93 -24.01 -10.71
CA GLU A 69 27.95 -25.47 -10.90
C GLU A 69 29.33 -26.05 -10.59
N ALA A 70 30.42 -25.39 -10.99
CA ALA A 70 31.77 -25.83 -10.65
C ALA A 70 32.01 -25.95 -9.13
N VAL A 71 31.45 -25.01 -8.34
CA VAL A 71 31.51 -25.08 -6.87
C VAL A 71 30.71 -26.26 -6.34
N PHE A 72 29.51 -26.50 -6.86
CA PHE A 72 28.66 -27.61 -6.42
C PHE A 72 29.17 -28.98 -6.90
N GLU A 73 29.85 -29.07 -8.03
CA GLU A 73 30.57 -30.27 -8.46
C GLU A 73 31.71 -30.61 -7.49
N ALA A 74 32.50 -29.62 -7.08
CA ALA A 74 33.51 -29.81 -6.04
C ALA A 74 32.89 -30.25 -4.70
N ALA A 75 31.72 -29.70 -4.35
CA ALA A 75 30.98 -30.09 -3.15
C ALA A 75 30.43 -31.53 -3.21
N ARG A 76 29.94 -31.98 -4.38
CA ARG A 76 29.55 -33.38 -4.65
C ARG A 76 30.74 -34.33 -4.53
N GLY A 77 31.93 -33.88 -4.92
CA GLY A 77 33.18 -34.64 -4.78
C GLY A 77 33.78 -34.62 -3.37
N GLY A 78 33.20 -33.87 -2.42
CA GLY A 78 33.74 -33.73 -1.06
C GLY A 78 35.08 -32.99 -0.98
N GLN A 79 35.42 -32.22 -2.02
CA GLN A 79 36.72 -31.56 -2.13
C GLN A 79 36.64 -30.14 -1.59
N TYR A 80 37.03 -29.92 -0.32
CA TYR A 80 37.00 -28.58 0.28
C TYR A 80 38.30 -27.77 0.02
N ARG A 81 39.47 -28.29 0.43
CA ARG A 81 40.77 -27.58 0.35
C ARG A 81 41.65 -27.93 -0.85
N HIS A 82 41.21 -28.83 -1.74
CA HIS A 82 41.99 -29.25 -2.91
C HIS A 82 42.16 -28.12 -3.95
N ALA A 83 43.12 -28.27 -4.86
CA ALA A 83 43.22 -27.42 -6.04
C ALA A 83 41.97 -27.66 -6.92
N GLY A 84 41.06 -26.69 -6.96
CA GLY A 84 39.71 -26.85 -7.54
C GLY A 84 38.63 -27.20 -6.52
N GLY A 85 38.94 -27.22 -5.22
CA GLY A 85 37.98 -27.43 -4.14
C GLY A 85 37.13 -26.19 -3.83
N VAL A 86 36.08 -26.39 -3.03
CA VAL A 86 35.06 -25.38 -2.70
C VAL A 86 35.67 -24.07 -2.17
N ASP A 87 36.64 -24.12 -1.24
CA ASP A 87 37.25 -22.91 -0.67
C ASP A 87 37.97 -22.07 -1.74
N VAL A 88 38.73 -22.74 -2.61
CA VAL A 88 39.51 -22.09 -3.67
C VAL A 88 38.56 -21.46 -4.70
N LEU A 89 37.53 -22.20 -5.12
CA LEU A 89 36.57 -21.72 -6.12
C LEU A 89 35.71 -20.55 -5.63
N LEU A 90 35.25 -20.58 -4.38
CA LEU A 90 34.48 -19.47 -3.79
C LEU A 90 35.30 -18.17 -3.79
N ARG A 91 36.57 -18.24 -3.39
CA ARG A 91 37.48 -17.08 -3.40
C ARG A 91 37.82 -16.64 -4.83
N ALA A 92 38.17 -17.58 -5.71
CA ALA A 92 38.56 -17.28 -7.08
C ALA A 92 37.43 -16.63 -7.89
N TYR A 93 36.19 -17.06 -7.68
CA TYR A 93 35.02 -16.51 -8.39
C TYR A 93 34.32 -15.37 -7.66
N SER A 94 34.77 -14.98 -6.46
CA SER A 94 34.12 -13.95 -5.61
C SER A 94 32.63 -14.26 -5.41
N LEU A 95 32.35 -15.50 -5.04
CA LEU A 95 31.02 -16.03 -4.78
C LEU A 95 30.76 -16.11 -3.27
N PRO A 96 29.54 -15.81 -2.79
CA PRO A 96 29.22 -15.91 -1.37
C PRO A 96 29.07 -17.37 -0.93
N GLY A 97 29.32 -17.67 0.36
CA GLY A 97 29.07 -19.00 0.92
C GLY A 97 27.58 -19.37 1.02
N THR A 98 26.69 -18.41 0.82
CA THR A 98 25.22 -18.56 0.83
C THR A 98 24.66 -18.87 -0.57
N LEU A 99 25.45 -19.52 -1.42
CA LEU A 99 24.98 -20.04 -2.69
C LEU A 99 24.09 -21.26 -2.50
N HIS A 100 23.15 -21.45 -3.43
CA HIS A 100 22.31 -22.62 -3.54
C HIS A 100 22.30 -23.14 -5.00
N ASP A 101 22.04 -24.43 -5.14
CA ASP A 101 21.87 -25.09 -6.44
C ASP A 101 20.46 -24.88 -7.02
N HIS A 102 20.13 -25.58 -8.09
CA HIS A 102 18.82 -25.52 -8.77
C HIS A 102 17.66 -26.12 -7.95
N GLN A 103 17.92 -26.76 -6.81
CA GLN A 103 16.92 -27.25 -5.86
C GLN A 103 16.86 -26.39 -4.59
N GLY A 104 17.58 -25.27 -4.56
CA GLY A 104 17.71 -24.42 -3.37
C GLY A 104 18.67 -24.98 -2.31
N ARG A 105 19.43 -26.05 -2.59
CA ARG A 105 20.31 -26.68 -1.60
C ARG A 105 21.60 -25.88 -1.45
N SER A 106 21.86 -25.44 -0.22
CA SER A 106 23.13 -24.81 0.16
C SER A 106 24.30 -25.81 0.24
N LEU A 107 25.53 -25.30 0.34
CA LEU A 107 26.73 -26.14 0.53
C LEU A 107 26.65 -27.03 1.78
N LEU A 108 25.98 -26.58 2.84
CA LEU A 108 25.80 -27.37 4.06
C LEU A 108 24.85 -28.56 3.86
N HIS A 109 23.88 -28.44 2.93
CA HIS A 109 23.05 -29.57 2.54
C HIS A 109 23.88 -30.65 1.84
N TYR A 110 24.83 -30.27 0.98
CA TYR A 110 25.75 -31.23 0.33
C TYR A 110 26.61 -31.98 1.36
N ALA A 111 27.10 -31.27 2.39
CA ALA A 111 27.78 -31.95 3.50
C ALA A 111 26.89 -32.97 4.24
N ALA A 112 25.56 -32.77 4.22
CA ALA A 112 24.60 -33.60 4.93
C ALA A 112 24.10 -34.84 4.16
N PHE A 113 24.28 -34.94 2.84
CA PHE A 113 23.83 -36.12 2.07
C PHE A 113 24.91 -36.85 1.29
N VAL A 114 26.02 -36.19 0.97
CA VAL A 114 27.05 -36.80 0.11
C VAL A 114 27.78 -37.90 0.91
N GLN A 115 27.84 -39.10 0.33
CA GLN A 115 28.37 -40.30 0.98
C GLN A 115 29.54 -40.88 0.19
N LEU A 116 30.45 -41.54 0.91
CA LEU A 116 31.45 -42.45 0.36
C LEU A 116 30.77 -43.73 -0.17
N ALA A 117 31.52 -44.53 -0.93
CA ALA A 117 31.03 -45.81 -1.46
C ALA A 117 30.64 -46.82 -0.35
N ASP A 118 31.20 -46.67 0.84
CA ASP A 118 30.90 -47.46 2.04
C ASP A 118 29.66 -46.97 2.82
N GLY A 119 29.06 -45.85 2.41
CA GLY A 119 27.89 -45.22 3.03
C GLY A 119 28.20 -44.24 4.17
N ALA A 120 29.47 -43.99 4.50
CA ALA A 120 29.86 -42.96 5.46
C ALA A 120 29.77 -41.54 4.87
N PRO A 121 29.63 -40.49 5.70
CA PRO A 121 29.64 -39.11 5.20
C PRO A 121 30.97 -38.78 4.51
N LEU A 122 30.91 -38.15 3.33
CA LEU A 122 32.11 -37.80 2.58
C LEU A 122 32.84 -36.57 3.17
N TRP A 123 32.07 -35.61 3.68
CA TRP A 123 32.61 -34.38 4.25
C TRP A 123 33.19 -34.63 5.65
N LEU A 124 34.40 -34.11 5.90
CA LEU A 124 35.09 -34.22 7.19
C LEU A 124 34.64 -33.12 8.14
N ALA A 125 34.78 -33.37 9.45
CA ALA A 125 34.35 -32.42 10.48
C ALA A 125 35.10 -31.08 10.38
N GLN A 126 36.41 -31.13 10.12
CA GLN A 126 37.23 -29.94 9.97
C GLN A 126 36.82 -29.09 8.76
N ASP A 127 36.39 -29.72 7.66
CA ASP A 127 35.97 -29.02 6.44
C ASP A 127 34.63 -28.31 6.64
N VAL A 128 33.68 -28.94 7.33
CA VAL A 128 32.39 -28.32 7.69
C VAL A 128 32.61 -27.10 8.62
N ARG A 129 33.47 -27.23 9.64
CA ARG A 129 33.83 -26.08 10.51
C ARG A 129 34.47 -24.94 9.72
N SER A 130 35.46 -25.28 8.89
CA SER A 130 36.18 -24.30 8.07
C SER A 130 35.24 -23.58 7.09
N LEU A 131 34.28 -24.30 6.50
CA LEU A 131 33.28 -23.74 5.60
C LEU A 131 32.43 -22.68 6.31
N VAL A 132 31.92 -22.97 7.51
CA VAL A 132 31.07 -22.02 8.25
C VAL A 132 31.86 -20.81 8.74
N GLU A 133 33.07 -21.03 9.26
CA GLU A 133 33.94 -19.96 9.78
C GLU A 133 34.46 -19.04 8.68
N SER A 134 34.84 -19.59 7.52
CA SER A 134 35.56 -18.83 6.49
C SER A 134 34.66 -18.16 5.46
N HIS A 135 33.46 -18.70 5.19
CA HIS A 135 32.62 -18.26 4.08
C HIS A 135 31.26 -17.70 4.49
N GLY A 136 30.98 -17.61 5.80
CA GLY A 136 29.71 -17.09 6.29
C GLY A 136 28.54 -17.84 5.66
N VAL A 137 28.44 -19.14 5.90
CA VAL A 137 27.27 -19.92 5.46
C VAL A 137 26.08 -19.62 6.36
N LEU A 138 24.86 -19.58 5.79
CA LEU A 138 23.64 -19.54 6.60
C LEU A 138 23.35 -20.97 7.09
N VAL A 139 23.60 -21.20 8.39
CA VAL A 139 23.55 -22.54 9.01
C VAL A 139 22.17 -23.18 8.91
N ASN A 140 21.11 -22.39 9.11
CA ASN A 140 19.71 -22.82 8.98
C ASN A 140 19.10 -22.44 7.62
N ALA A 141 19.90 -22.48 6.54
CA ALA A 141 19.38 -22.35 5.20
C ALA A 141 18.39 -23.49 4.90
N VAL A 142 17.41 -23.21 4.05
CA VAL A 142 16.38 -24.16 3.64
C VAL A 142 16.42 -24.37 2.14
N ASP A 143 16.20 -25.61 1.70
CA ASP A 143 15.96 -25.91 0.30
C ASP A 143 14.53 -25.52 -0.13
N PHE A 144 14.19 -25.78 -1.38
CA PHE A 144 12.87 -25.54 -1.94
C PHE A 144 11.73 -26.31 -1.23
N LYS A 145 12.02 -27.41 -0.54
CA LYS A 145 11.04 -28.17 0.26
C LYS A 145 11.01 -27.69 1.73
N GLY A 146 11.76 -26.65 2.06
CA GLY A 146 11.90 -26.15 3.42
C GLY A 146 12.80 -27.02 4.29
N CYS A 147 13.50 -28.00 3.71
CA CYS A 147 14.36 -28.91 4.45
C CYS A 147 15.68 -28.18 4.77
N THR A 148 16.10 -28.26 6.04
CA THR A 148 17.44 -27.83 6.48
C THR A 148 18.44 -28.97 6.30
N ALA A 149 19.73 -28.70 6.50
CA ALA A 149 20.78 -29.72 6.48
C ALA A 149 20.47 -30.91 7.41
N LEU A 150 19.87 -30.68 8.59
CA LEU A 150 19.47 -31.75 9.50
C LEU A 150 18.32 -32.61 8.98
N HIS A 151 17.36 -32.03 8.24
CA HIS A 151 16.28 -32.79 7.61
C HIS A 151 16.84 -33.73 6.54
N ILE A 152 17.71 -33.20 5.68
CA ILE A 152 18.34 -33.99 4.62
C ILE A 152 19.23 -35.08 5.25
N LEU A 153 20.03 -34.76 6.27
CA LEU A 153 20.89 -35.75 6.94
C LEU A 153 20.11 -37.01 7.37
N VAL A 154 18.92 -36.82 7.95
CA VAL A 154 18.08 -37.91 8.45
C VAL A 154 17.62 -38.86 7.33
N GLU A 155 17.36 -38.36 6.13
CA GLU A 155 16.94 -39.19 4.98
C GLU A 155 18.06 -40.13 4.50
N TYR A 156 19.31 -39.70 4.66
CA TYR A 156 20.49 -40.39 4.12
C TYR A 156 21.27 -41.21 5.17
N ALA A 157 21.15 -40.87 6.45
CA ALA A 157 21.83 -41.53 7.57
C ALA A 157 21.24 -42.93 7.91
N LYS A 158 21.51 -43.92 7.05
CA LYS A 158 21.10 -45.32 7.25
C LYS A 158 21.78 -45.95 8.47
N ASN A 159 21.06 -46.86 9.14
CA ASN A 159 21.60 -47.63 10.25
C ASN A 159 22.47 -48.78 9.70
N SER A 160 23.79 -48.61 9.76
CA SER A 160 24.77 -49.58 9.29
C SER A 160 25.90 -49.72 10.31
N GLU A 161 26.27 -50.96 10.61
CA GLU A 161 27.38 -51.32 11.51
C GLU A 161 28.71 -51.52 10.76
N ASN A 162 28.74 -51.27 9.44
CA ASN A 162 29.97 -51.35 8.66
C ASN A 162 31.01 -50.38 9.24
N ILE A 163 32.25 -50.86 9.38
CA ILE A 163 33.36 -50.07 9.91
C ILE A 163 33.95 -49.22 8.78
N THR A 164 34.14 -47.93 9.06
CA THR A 164 34.76 -46.97 8.14
C THR A 164 35.75 -46.10 8.89
N CYS A 165 36.63 -45.41 8.14
CA CYS A 165 37.51 -44.40 8.71
C CYS A 165 36.94 -43.02 8.36
N TRP A 166 36.43 -42.31 9.36
CA TRP A 166 35.89 -40.96 9.20
C TRP A 166 36.58 -39.99 10.16
N ASP A 167 37.10 -38.88 9.64
CA ASP A 167 37.84 -37.86 10.41
C ASP A 167 39.03 -38.43 11.21
N GLY A 168 39.73 -39.41 10.63
CA GLY A 168 40.86 -40.10 11.25
C GLY A 168 40.49 -41.10 12.35
N LYS A 169 39.19 -41.37 12.55
CA LYS A 169 38.68 -42.33 13.55
C LYS A 169 38.04 -43.53 12.87
N THR A 170 38.30 -44.73 13.40
CA THR A 170 37.60 -45.96 13.00
C THR A 170 36.25 -46.03 13.73
N LEU A 171 35.17 -45.84 13.00
CA LEU A 171 33.80 -45.77 13.52
C LEU A 171 32.89 -46.68 12.69
N SER A 172 31.74 -47.05 13.21
CA SER A 172 30.68 -47.56 12.35
C SER A 172 30.09 -46.45 11.48
N VAL A 173 29.53 -46.78 10.31
CA VAL A 173 28.83 -45.80 9.44
C VAL A 173 27.78 -45.03 10.24
N SER A 174 26.98 -45.72 11.06
CA SER A 174 25.97 -45.08 11.91
C SER A 174 26.56 -44.08 12.90
N GLU A 175 27.72 -44.38 13.49
CA GLU A 175 28.44 -43.48 14.40
C GLU A 175 29.04 -42.28 13.67
N ALA A 176 29.53 -42.44 12.44
CA ALA A 176 30.01 -41.33 11.63
C ALA A 176 28.88 -40.32 11.34
N TRP A 177 27.68 -40.81 11.00
CA TRP A 177 26.49 -39.95 10.84
C TRP A 177 26.05 -39.26 12.14
N LEU A 178 26.15 -39.94 13.30
CA LEU A 178 25.87 -39.33 14.61
C LEU A 178 26.87 -38.22 14.95
N CYS A 179 28.15 -38.42 14.62
CA CYS A 179 29.19 -37.41 14.80
C CYS A 179 28.92 -36.18 13.93
N LEU A 180 28.56 -36.38 12.65
CA LEU A 180 28.20 -35.29 11.76
C LEU A 180 26.94 -34.54 12.22
N ALA A 181 25.91 -35.26 12.67
CA ALA A 181 24.70 -34.63 13.21
C ALA A 181 25.01 -33.78 14.46
N SER A 182 25.88 -34.28 15.34
CA SER A 182 26.36 -33.55 16.53
C SER A 182 27.11 -32.29 16.13
N LEU A 183 28.01 -32.39 15.14
CA LEU A 183 28.75 -31.25 14.60
C LEU A 183 27.83 -30.19 14.00
N LEU A 184 26.82 -30.58 13.22
CA LEU A 184 25.87 -29.63 12.65
C LEU A 184 25.11 -28.86 13.75
N MET A 185 24.74 -29.52 14.84
CA MET A 185 24.13 -28.85 16.00
C MET A 185 25.13 -27.94 16.73
N GLU A 186 26.40 -28.34 16.89
CA GLU A 186 27.46 -27.49 17.45
C GLU A 186 27.66 -26.19 16.66
N VAL A 187 27.55 -26.28 15.33
CA VAL A 187 27.68 -25.14 14.40
C VAL A 187 26.44 -24.23 14.43
N GLY A 188 25.33 -24.67 15.04
CA GLY A 188 24.11 -23.87 15.24
C GLY A 188 22.92 -24.29 14.38
N CYS A 189 22.92 -25.49 13.78
CA CYS A 189 21.73 -26.04 13.13
C CYS A 189 20.64 -26.34 14.18
N ASP A 190 19.46 -25.75 14.03
CA ASP A 190 18.36 -25.92 14.99
C ASP A 190 17.53 -27.17 14.63
N PRO A 191 17.47 -28.20 15.50
CA PRO A 191 16.71 -29.44 15.25
C PRO A 191 15.19 -29.28 15.42
N ARG A 192 14.69 -28.08 15.74
CA ARG A 192 13.26 -27.80 15.95
C ARG A 192 12.56 -27.19 14.73
N LEU A 193 13.33 -26.71 13.76
CA LEU A 193 12.78 -26.08 12.55
C LEU A 193 11.93 -27.09 11.77
N LEU A 194 10.84 -26.62 11.18
CA LEU A 194 9.90 -27.44 10.42
C LEU A 194 10.10 -27.24 8.92
N ASN A 195 10.01 -28.32 8.15
CA ASN A 195 9.94 -28.26 6.69
C ASN A 195 8.55 -27.84 6.19
N HIS A 196 8.34 -27.80 4.86
CA HIS A 196 7.05 -27.40 4.28
C HIS A 196 5.88 -28.35 4.59
N LEU A 197 6.17 -29.58 5.05
CA LEU A 197 5.19 -30.56 5.52
C LEU A 197 4.94 -30.46 7.04
N TYR A 198 5.50 -29.45 7.70
CA TYR A 198 5.40 -29.23 9.15
C TYR A 198 5.98 -30.38 9.98
N GLN A 199 7.04 -31.00 9.46
CA GLN A 199 7.77 -32.06 10.13
C GLN A 199 9.13 -31.52 10.57
N SER A 200 9.52 -31.84 11.80
CA SER A 200 10.87 -31.60 12.31
C SER A 200 11.82 -32.74 11.91
N PRO A 201 13.16 -32.54 11.96
CA PRO A 201 14.14 -33.57 11.64
C PRO A 201 13.92 -34.88 12.41
N HIS A 202 13.62 -34.81 13.71
CA HIS A 202 13.40 -36.02 14.51
C HIS A 202 12.06 -36.72 14.19
N GLN A 203 11.04 -36.01 13.68
CA GLN A 203 9.79 -36.64 13.22
C GLN A 203 10.01 -37.40 11.92
N LEU A 204 10.85 -36.89 11.01
CA LEU A 204 11.26 -37.59 9.79
C LEU A 204 12.00 -38.90 10.08
N THR A 205 12.72 -38.98 11.21
CA THR A 205 13.43 -40.22 11.58
C THR A 205 12.52 -41.42 11.82
N ALA A 206 11.20 -41.23 12.05
CA ALA A 206 10.28 -42.37 12.14
C ALA A 206 10.15 -43.11 10.79
N ALA A 207 10.47 -42.44 9.67
CA ALA A 207 10.60 -43.05 8.35
C ALA A 207 12.03 -43.59 8.08
N ALA A 208 13.02 -43.21 8.89
CA ALA A 208 14.42 -43.62 8.74
C ALA A 208 14.80 -44.75 9.72
N GLN A 209 15.66 -45.68 9.29
CA GLN A 209 15.99 -46.90 10.04
C GLN A 209 16.93 -46.68 11.26
N ASN A 210 17.19 -45.44 11.70
CA ASN A 210 18.23 -45.11 12.70
C ASN A 210 17.65 -44.57 14.03
N PRO A 211 17.42 -45.45 15.03
CA PRO A 211 16.82 -45.06 16.32
C PRO A 211 17.76 -44.22 17.19
N ARG A 212 19.08 -44.39 17.05
CA ARG A 212 20.07 -43.62 17.82
C ARG A 212 20.06 -42.15 17.41
N LEU A 213 19.97 -41.88 16.11
CA LEU A 213 19.88 -40.52 15.56
C LEU A 213 18.58 -39.83 16.01
N LYS A 214 17.45 -40.56 16.00
CA LYS A 214 16.18 -40.08 16.53
C LYS A 214 16.27 -39.62 17.98
N ALA A 215 16.85 -40.46 18.85
CA ALA A 215 17.00 -40.15 20.26
C ALA A 215 17.88 -38.92 20.49
N LEU A 216 18.96 -38.78 19.72
CA LEU A 216 19.86 -37.63 19.79
C LEU A 216 19.16 -36.33 19.39
N LEU A 217 18.44 -36.31 18.27
CA LEU A 217 17.73 -35.12 17.80
C LEU A 217 16.55 -34.75 18.72
N SER A 218 15.82 -35.75 19.24
CA SER A 218 14.75 -35.52 20.23
C SER A 218 15.31 -34.89 21.50
N LYS A 219 16.38 -35.47 22.06
CA LYS A 219 17.02 -34.94 23.27
C LYS A 219 17.57 -33.53 23.05
N ALA A 220 18.16 -33.26 21.89
CA ALA A 220 18.64 -31.93 21.55
C ALA A 220 17.49 -30.91 21.43
N SER A 221 16.37 -31.31 20.83
CA SER A 221 15.14 -30.51 20.78
C SER A 221 14.60 -30.19 22.18
N ASP A 222 14.55 -31.19 23.07
CA ASP A 222 14.03 -31.04 24.44
C ASP A 222 14.94 -30.13 25.30
N ASN A 223 16.26 -30.25 25.14
CA ASN A 223 17.25 -29.45 25.87
C ASN A 223 17.18 -27.95 25.55
N LEU A 224 16.74 -27.58 24.34
CA LEU A 224 16.58 -26.19 23.91
C LEU A 224 15.33 -25.52 24.52
N GLY A 225 14.50 -26.26 25.27
CA GLY A 225 13.35 -25.76 26.02
C GLY A 225 12.14 -25.37 25.16
N THR A 226 11.05 -24.99 25.84
CA THR A 226 9.79 -24.52 25.24
C THR A 226 9.77 -23.02 24.93
N THR A 227 10.91 -22.32 25.01
CA THR A 227 10.97 -20.90 24.61
C THR A 227 10.53 -20.80 23.16
N ASP A 228 9.48 -20.01 22.91
CA ASP A 228 8.76 -19.93 21.63
C ASP A 228 9.69 -20.07 20.42
N ILE A 229 9.56 -21.21 19.74
CA ILE A 229 10.25 -21.55 18.49
C ILE A 229 9.66 -20.73 17.33
N SER A 230 8.60 -19.95 17.57
CA SER A 230 8.05 -19.06 16.57
C SER A 230 9.12 -18.02 16.20
N PRO A 231 9.52 -17.93 14.92
CA PRO A 231 10.49 -16.96 14.52
C PRO A 231 10.02 -15.57 14.95
N SER A 232 10.78 -14.91 15.82
CA SER A 232 10.24 -13.79 16.59
C SER A 232 9.70 -12.69 15.67
N LEU A 233 8.39 -12.46 15.73
CA LEU A 233 7.72 -11.38 15.00
C LEU A 233 8.26 -10.00 15.42
N GLU A 234 8.80 -9.90 16.63
CA GLU A 234 9.37 -8.68 17.19
C GLU A 234 10.61 -8.20 16.44
N LYS A 235 11.44 -9.13 15.94
CA LYS A 235 12.68 -8.81 15.20
C LYS A 235 12.45 -8.53 13.72
N PHE A 236 11.25 -8.78 13.19
CA PHE A 236 10.94 -8.55 11.78
C PHE A 236 11.20 -7.10 11.29
N PRO A 237 10.87 -6.03 12.04
CA PRO A 237 11.25 -4.68 11.65
C PRO A 237 12.76 -4.48 11.51
N GLU A 238 13.56 -5.13 12.37
CA GLU A 238 15.02 -5.09 12.30
C GLU A 238 15.54 -5.82 11.05
N VAL A 239 14.92 -6.95 10.66
CA VAL A 239 15.20 -7.64 9.40
C VAL A 239 14.99 -6.70 8.22
N VAL A 240 13.83 -6.05 8.14
CA VAL A 240 13.52 -5.09 7.07
C VAL A 240 14.51 -3.93 7.04
N GLN A 241 14.89 -3.42 8.22
CA GLN A 241 15.83 -2.30 8.35
C GLN A 241 17.25 -2.69 7.93
N ALA A 242 17.72 -3.87 8.34
CA ALA A 242 19.02 -4.42 7.92
C ALA A 242 19.05 -4.64 6.41
N SER A 243 17.97 -5.20 5.83
CA SER A 243 17.82 -5.38 4.39
C SER A 243 17.83 -4.07 3.60
N ALA A 244 17.17 -3.02 4.11
CA ALA A 244 17.15 -1.72 3.45
C ALA A 244 18.53 -1.01 3.52
N ARG A 245 19.27 -1.20 4.62
CA ARG A 245 20.57 -0.56 4.86
C ARG A 245 21.76 -1.26 4.21
N GLY A 246 21.63 -2.53 3.82
CA GLY A 246 22.78 -3.31 3.35
C GLY A 246 23.62 -3.93 4.47
N ASP A 247 23.08 -4.05 5.68
CA ASP A 247 23.81 -4.61 6.83
C ASP A 247 23.74 -6.15 6.86
N GLU A 248 24.72 -6.79 6.20
CA GLU A 248 24.81 -8.25 6.10
C GLU A 248 25.01 -8.92 7.47
N ALA A 249 25.87 -8.37 8.32
CA ALA A 249 26.23 -8.97 9.60
C ALA A 249 25.05 -8.95 10.58
N ALA A 250 24.33 -7.83 10.66
CA ALA A 250 23.12 -7.74 11.46
C ALA A 250 22.04 -8.70 10.95
N LEU A 251 21.80 -8.73 9.64
CA LEU A 251 20.79 -9.62 9.05
C LEU A 251 21.11 -11.09 9.32
N ARG A 252 22.37 -11.51 9.15
CA ARG A 252 22.82 -12.88 9.43
C ARG A 252 22.55 -13.27 10.89
N LYS A 253 22.90 -12.40 11.84
CA LYS A 253 22.64 -12.63 13.27
C LYS A 253 21.14 -12.74 13.58
N LEU A 254 20.32 -11.93 12.92
CA LEU A 254 18.86 -11.99 13.05
C LEU A 254 18.31 -13.32 12.51
N LEU A 255 18.70 -13.73 11.31
CA LEU A 255 18.25 -14.98 10.69
C LEU A 255 18.72 -16.21 11.47
N GLN A 256 19.98 -16.23 11.94
CA GLN A 256 20.50 -17.27 12.82
C GLN A 256 19.76 -17.32 14.16
N GLY A 257 19.38 -16.16 14.71
CA GLY A 257 18.54 -16.05 15.90
C GLY A 257 17.06 -16.35 15.66
N GLY A 258 16.72 -16.96 14.52
CA GLY A 258 15.36 -17.37 14.15
C GLY A 258 14.44 -16.19 13.81
N ALA A 259 14.93 -15.12 13.19
CA ALA A 259 14.03 -14.06 12.71
C ALA A 259 13.23 -14.52 11.48
N ARG A 260 11.92 -14.25 11.47
CA ARG A 260 11.04 -14.56 10.34
C ARG A 260 11.37 -13.66 9.14
N VAL A 261 11.59 -14.25 7.97
CA VAL A 261 11.82 -13.49 6.74
C VAL A 261 10.56 -12.75 6.30
N LEU A 262 9.39 -13.36 6.43
CA LEU A 262 8.12 -12.69 6.13
C LEU A 262 6.95 -13.25 6.97
N PRO A 263 6.52 -12.56 8.03
CA PRO A 263 5.42 -12.99 8.89
C PRO A 263 4.03 -12.70 8.29
N LEU A 264 2.99 -13.33 8.85
CA LEU A 264 1.59 -13.04 8.50
C LEU A 264 1.24 -11.56 8.70
N GLY A 265 0.89 -10.88 7.60
CA GLY A 265 0.52 -9.46 7.60
C GLY A 265 1.69 -8.48 7.59
N GLY A 266 2.92 -8.95 7.32
CA GLY A 266 4.06 -8.09 7.02
C GLY A 266 3.75 -7.14 5.87
N ARG A 267 3.94 -5.84 6.08
CA ARG A 267 3.63 -4.80 5.06
C ARG A 267 4.79 -4.52 4.10
N ARG A 268 6.01 -4.81 4.54
CA ARG A 268 7.26 -4.62 3.79
C ARG A 268 7.87 -5.98 3.54
N ASP A 269 8.42 -6.15 2.36
CA ASP A 269 9.11 -7.37 1.96
C ASP A 269 10.62 -7.11 2.02
N PRO A 270 11.37 -7.78 2.91
CA PRO A 270 12.83 -7.61 3.02
C PRO A 270 13.55 -7.90 1.69
N LEU A 271 13.08 -8.87 0.89
CA LEU A 271 13.69 -9.22 -0.38
C LEU A 271 13.51 -8.10 -1.39
N LEU A 272 12.32 -7.51 -1.44
CA LEU A 272 12.04 -6.33 -2.26
C LEU A 272 12.91 -5.12 -1.88
N GLU A 273 13.07 -4.84 -0.58
CA GLU A 273 13.90 -3.74 -0.11
C GLU A 273 15.39 -3.96 -0.42
N ALA A 274 15.87 -5.22 -0.28
CA ALA A 274 17.23 -5.58 -0.64
C ALA A 274 17.51 -5.42 -2.14
N VAL A 275 16.57 -5.84 -3.00
CA VAL A 275 16.67 -5.65 -4.45
C VAL A 275 16.68 -4.17 -4.81
N ARG A 276 15.79 -3.36 -4.24
CA ARG A 276 15.76 -1.90 -4.47
C ARG A 276 17.03 -1.19 -4.02
N GLY A 277 17.61 -1.65 -2.91
CA GLY A 277 18.87 -1.12 -2.38
C GLY A 277 20.12 -1.59 -3.10
N GLY A 278 20.02 -2.57 -4.01
CA GLY A 278 21.18 -3.16 -4.70
C GLY A 278 22.10 -3.98 -3.79
N HIS A 279 21.56 -4.60 -2.76
CA HIS A 279 22.33 -5.32 -1.74
C HIS A 279 22.49 -6.81 -2.07
N ARG A 280 23.52 -7.16 -2.85
CA ARG A 280 23.70 -8.52 -3.44
C ARG A 280 23.72 -9.62 -2.39
N ASN A 281 24.58 -9.50 -1.38
CA ASN A 281 24.75 -10.55 -0.37
C ASN A 281 23.49 -10.74 0.50
N ILE A 282 22.76 -9.64 0.74
CA ILE A 282 21.47 -9.69 1.43
C ILE A 282 20.44 -10.47 0.61
N VAL A 283 20.38 -10.28 -0.71
CA VAL A 283 19.49 -11.06 -1.58
C VAL A 283 19.79 -12.56 -1.45
N PHE A 284 21.06 -12.98 -1.53
CA PHE A 284 21.43 -14.39 -1.33
C PHE A 284 21.07 -14.93 0.06
N LEU A 285 21.28 -14.15 1.12
CA LEU A 285 20.91 -14.53 2.48
C LEU A 285 19.40 -14.73 2.63
N LEU A 286 18.60 -13.81 2.09
CA LEU A 286 17.14 -13.88 2.16
C LEU A 286 16.60 -15.06 1.36
N LEU A 287 17.09 -15.28 0.13
CA LEU A 287 16.71 -16.44 -0.69
C LEU A 287 17.06 -17.77 0.01
N SER A 288 18.28 -17.88 0.54
CA SER A 288 18.72 -19.06 1.31
C SER A 288 17.91 -19.28 2.59
N ALA A 289 17.32 -18.22 3.15
CA ALA A 289 16.42 -18.29 4.31
C ALA A 289 14.96 -18.63 3.93
N GLY A 290 14.67 -18.89 2.65
CA GLY A 290 13.33 -19.18 2.16
C GLY A 290 12.45 -17.95 1.94
N ALA A 291 13.04 -16.81 1.59
CA ALA A 291 12.28 -15.61 1.24
C ALA A 291 11.33 -15.89 0.05
N PRO A 292 10.03 -15.56 0.15
CA PRO A 292 9.11 -15.72 -0.97
C PRO A 292 9.45 -14.80 -2.14
N LEU A 293 9.48 -15.36 -3.36
CA LEU A 293 9.78 -14.63 -4.59
C LEU A 293 8.65 -13.68 -5.05
N CYS A 294 7.42 -13.94 -4.61
CA CYS A 294 6.21 -13.22 -5.03
C CYS A 294 5.48 -12.55 -3.86
N ALA A 295 6.20 -12.20 -2.79
CA ALA A 295 5.57 -11.52 -1.66
C ALA A 295 5.08 -10.11 -2.01
N HIS A 296 3.85 -9.81 -1.62
CA HIS A 296 3.22 -8.52 -1.88
C HIS A 296 3.69 -7.50 -0.84
N GLY A 297 4.74 -6.75 -1.17
CA GLY A 297 4.94 -5.44 -0.56
C GLY A 297 3.76 -4.54 -0.89
N LEU A 298 3.33 -3.70 0.08
CA LEU A 298 2.49 -2.51 -0.15
C LEU A 298 2.92 -1.84 -1.48
N LEU A 299 2.45 -2.11 -2.70
CA LEU A 299 2.77 -1.40 -3.99
C LEU A 299 2.73 -2.33 -5.22
N GLY A 300 2.49 -3.65 -5.07
CA GLY A 300 2.19 -4.50 -6.23
C GLY A 300 3.39 -4.79 -7.15
N ASN A 301 4.61 -4.38 -6.77
CA ASN A 301 5.83 -4.80 -7.42
C ASN A 301 6.36 -6.04 -6.69
N THR A 302 6.46 -7.16 -7.40
CA THR A 302 7.20 -8.33 -6.89
C THR A 302 8.70 -8.00 -6.87
N PRO A 303 9.51 -8.69 -6.04
CA PRO A 303 10.98 -8.64 -6.12
C PRO A 303 11.51 -8.83 -7.55
N PHE A 304 10.87 -9.72 -8.31
CA PHE A 304 11.15 -9.96 -9.71
C PHE A 304 10.95 -8.71 -10.59
N GLU A 305 9.80 -8.02 -10.46
CA GLU A 305 9.55 -6.78 -11.21
C GLU A 305 10.50 -5.65 -10.78
N ALA A 306 10.80 -5.55 -9.47
CA ALA A 306 11.70 -4.54 -8.94
C ALA A 306 13.14 -4.72 -9.46
N ALA A 307 13.63 -5.95 -9.60
CA ALA A 307 14.95 -6.23 -10.13
C ALA A 307 15.13 -5.67 -11.56
N HIS A 308 14.09 -5.76 -12.39
CA HIS A 308 14.14 -5.29 -13.77
C HIS A 308 13.87 -3.79 -13.93
N ARG A 309 13.17 -3.14 -12.98
CA ARG A 309 12.70 -1.75 -13.09
C ARG A 309 13.51 -0.74 -12.28
N THR A 310 14.34 -1.16 -11.32
CA THR A 310 15.12 -0.24 -10.47
C THR A 310 16.34 0.29 -11.22
N LEU A 311 16.51 1.61 -11.24
CA LEU A 311 17.62 2.31 -11.92
C LEU A 311 18.95 2.10 -11.17
N GLY A 312 20.04 1.87 -11.91
CA GLY A 312 21.39 1.75 -11.34
C GLY A 312 21.74 0.39 -10.71
N LEU A 313 20.88 -0.63 -10.86
CA LEU A 313 21.21 -1.99 -10.43
C LEU A 313 22.11 -2.72 -11.46
N PRO A 314 23.15 -3.45 -11.03
CA PRO A 314 23.91 -4.34 -11.91
C PRO A 314 23.02 -5.40 -12.59
N ALA A 315 23.27 -5.74 -13.86
CA ALA A 315 22.51 -6.76 -14.60
C ALA A 315 22.51 -8.17 -13.94
N LEU A 316 23.44 -8.41 -13.02
CA LEU A 316 23.46 -9.63 -12.19
C LEU A 316 22.21 -9.78 -11.30
N PHE A 317 21.55 -8.69 -10.87
CA PHE A 317 20.35 -8.80 -10.01
C PHE A 317 19.12 -9.35 -10.75
N PRO A 318 18.73 -8.81 -11.92
CA PRO A 318 17.71 -9.44 -12.77
C PRO A 318 18.04 -10.89 -13.09
N ALA A 319 19.31 -11.19 -13.40
CA ALA A 319 19.79 -12.54 -13.65
C ALA A 319 19.52 -13.48 -12.45
N LEU A 320 19.97 -13.12 -11.25
CA LEU A 320 19.82 -13.97 -10.06
C LEU A 320 18.36 -14.28 -9.72
N ILE A 321 17.50 -13.25 -9.68
CA ILE A 321 16.08 -13.43 -9.36
C ILE A 321 15.38 -14.23 -10.46
N ARG A 322 15.78 -14.06 -11.73
CA ARG A 322 15.27 -14.84 -12.85
C ARG A 322 15.65 -16.31 -12.76
N LYS A 323 16.90 -16.62 -12.43
CA LYS A 323 17.36 -17.99 -12.20
C LYS A 323 16.51 -18.65 -11.12
N GLU A 324 16.43 -18.02 -9.96
CA GLU A 324 15.72 -18.57 -8.80
C GLU A 324 14.24 -18.84 -9.09
N PHE A 325 13.61 -17.94 -9.84
CA PHE A 325 12.23 -18.09 -10.27
C PHE A 325 12.04 -19.27 -11.24
N CYS A 326 12.95 -19.45 -12.20
CA CYS A 326 12.87 -20.55 -13.17
C CYS A 326 13.15 -21.91 -12.51
N ASP A 327 14.12 -21.96 -11.60
CA ASP A 327 14.48 -23.15 -10.84
C ASP A 327 13.28 -23.59 -9.97
N ARG A 328 12.60 -22.64 -9.33
CA ARG A 328 11.39 -22.92 -8.53
C ARG A 328 10.20 -23.39 -9.38
N LEU A 329 10.00 -22.82 -10.56
CA LEU A 329 8.97 -23.30 -11.49
C LEU A 329 9.27 -24.72 -12.01
N GLN A 330 10.55 -25.03 -12.22
CA GLN A 330 10.99 -26.35 -12.63
C GLN A 330 10.72 -27.40 -11.54
N GLU A 331 10.99 -27.08 -10.27
CA GLU A 331 10.64 -27.94 -9.14
C GLU A 331 9.12 -28.20 -9.08
N GLU A 332 8.28 -27.18 -9.27
CA GLU A 332 6.83 -27.34 -9.32
C GLU A 332 6.35 -28.20 -10.51
N LEU A 333 7.06 -28.15 -11.65
CA LEU A 333 6.81 -29.05 -12.79
C LEU A 333 7.20 -30.51 -12.48
N GLU A 334 8.28 -30.74 -11.74
CA GLU A 334 8.72 -32.08 -11.33
C GLU A 334 7.72 -32.76 -10.40
N VAL A 335 7.06 -31.98 -9.52
CA VAL A 335 5.94 -32.48 -8.70
C VAL A 335 4.81 -33.03 -9.58
N LEU A 336 4.57 -32.41 -10.74
CA LEU A 336 3.51 -32.80 -11.68
C LEU A 336 3.90 -33.97 -12.59
N ALA A 337 5.19 -34.15 -12.88
CA ALA A 337 5.68 -35.23 -13.74
C ALA A 337 5.38 -36.64 -13.19
N VAL A 338 5.04 -36.75 -11.90
CA VAL A 338 4.71 -38.01 -11.21
C VAL A 338 3.22 -38.39 -11.32
N SER A 339 2.34 -37.55 -11.91
CA SER A 339 0.89 -37.86 -11.93
C SER A 339 0.09 -37.29 -13.11
N ASP A 340 -0.29 -38.21 -14.01
CA ASP A 340 -1.54 -38.27 -14.80
C ASP A 340 -1.90 -37.16 -15.82
N ARG A 341 -2.48 -37.62 -16.94
CA ARG A 341 -3.16 -36.82 -17.99
C ARG A 341 -4.20 -35.82 -17.45
N GLN A 342 -4.58 -35.91 -16.17
CA GLN A 342 -5.58 -35.06 -15.49
C GLN A 342 -5.13 -33.60 -15.31
N HIS A 343 -3.82 -33.32 -15.29
CA HIS A 343 -3.28 -31.97 -14.99
C HIS A 343 -2.64 -31.28 -16.21
N ALA A 344 -2.95 -31.74 -17.43
CA ALA A 344 -2.31 -31.28 -18.66
C ALA A 344 -2.37 -29.75 -18.86
N THR A 345 -3.46 -29.11 -18.48
CA THR A 345 -3.65 -27.65 -18.56
C THR A 345 -2.75 -26.88 -17.58
N THR A 346 -2.56 -27.40 -16.36
CA THR A 346 -1.66 -26.82 -15.36
C THR A 346 -0.21 -26.96 -15.81
N VAL A 347 0.16 -28.11 -16.37
CA VAL A 347 1.50 -28.35 -16.92
C VAL A 347 1.77 -27.40 -18.10
N GLU A 348 0.83 -27.28 -19.04
CA GLU A 348 0.98 -26.36 -20.18
C GLU A 348 1.15 -24.91 -19.71
N GLY A 349 0.34 -24.48 -18.74
CA GLY A 349 0.43 -23.14 -18.15
C GLY A 349 1.78 -22.89 -17.45
N LEU A 350 2.30 -23.87 -16.71
CA LEU A 350 3.59 -23.77 -16.04
C LEU A 350 4.77 -23.75 -17.01
N VAL A 351 4.74 -24.58 -18.04
CA VAL A 351 5.76 -24.56 -19.10
C VAL A 351 5.76 -23.21 -19.80
N GLN A 352 4.58 -22.64 -20.10
CA GLN A 352 4.47 -21.30 -20.67
C GLN A 352 5.04 -20.24 -19.72
N LEU A 353 4.69 -20.28 -18.43
CA LEU A 353 5.21 -19.34 -17.43
C LEU A 353 6.74 -19.42 -17.30
N LYS A 354 7.29 -20.63 -17.26
CA LYS A 354 8.74 -20.84 -17.20
C LYS A 354 9.42 -20.30 -18.46
N THR A 355 8.90 -20.63 -19.65
CA THR A 355 9.45 -20.14 -20.92
C THR A 355 9.43 -18.61 -21.00
N ILE A 356 8.35 -17.99 -20.54
CA ILE A 356 8.23 -16.52 -20.49
C ILE A 356 9.18 -15.95 -19.44
N ALA A 357 9.30 -16.55 -18.26
CA ALA A 357 10.26 -16.13 -17.26
C ALA A 357 11.69 -16.18 -17.82
N GLU A 358 12.04 -17.24 -18.56
CA GLU A 358 13.36 -17.43 -19.20
C GLU A 358 13.61 -16.45 -20.36
N VAL A 359 12.58 -16.15 -21.18
CA VAL A 359 12.73 -15.33 -22.40
C VAL A 359 12.43 -13.86 -22.15
N SER A 360 11.34 -13.50 -21.47
CA SER A 360 10.89 -12.10 -21.27
C SER A 360 10.29 -11.81 -19.89
N GLY A 361 11.14 -11.83 -18.85
CA GLY A 361 10.72 -11.63 -17.45
C GLY A 361 9.77 -10.45 -17.20
N HIS A 362 10.04 -9.28 -17.80
CA HIS A 362 9.23 -8.07 -17.60
C HIS A 362 7.76 -8.17 -18.07
N ARG A 363 7.39 -9.20 -18.87
CA ARG A 363 6.03 -9.42 -19.39
C ARG A 363 5.22 -10.49 -18.62
N LEU A 364 5.76 -11.05 -17.55
CA LEU A 364 5.10 -12.12 -16.79
C LEU A 364 3.67 -11.76 -16.35
N GLY A 365 3.43 -10.51 -15.93
CA GLY A 365 2.13 -10.01 -15.50
C GLY A 365 1.07 -9.84 -16.60
N GLU A 366 1.45 -9.77 -17.88
CA GLU A 366 0.48 -9.64 -19.00
C GLU A 366 -0.06 -10.99 -19.46
N GLN A 367 0.79 -12.02 -19.52
CA GLN A 367 0.39 -13.39 -19.88
C GLN A 367 -0.30 -14.12 -18.73
N LEU A 368 -0.02 -13.77 -17.47
CA LEU A 368 -0.83 -14.23 -16.35
C LEU A 368 -2.32 -13.82 -16.48
N LYS A 369 -2.62 -12.71 -17.17
CA LYS A 369 -4.00 -12.33 -17.50
C LYS A 369 -4.57 -13.14 -18.66
N THR A 370 -3.77 -13.63 -19.61
CA THR A 370 -4.26 -14.49 -20.69
C THR A 370 -4.55 -15.91 -20.20
N TRP A 371 -3.90 -16.36 -19.13
CA TRP A 371 -4.25 -17.61 -18.42
C TRP A 371 -5.67 -17.55 -17.81
N ARG A 372 -6.23 -16.34 -17.63
CA ARG A 372 -7.64 -16.07 -17.27
C ARG A 372 -8.61 -16.28 -18.45
N ASP A 373 -8.17 -16.03 -19.70
CA ASP A 373 -9.04 -15.80 -20.87
C ASP A 373 -9.10 -16.96 -21.87
N ARG A 374 -8.28 -18.02 -21.70
CA ARG A 374 -8.37 -19.21 -22.56
C ARG A 374 -9.58 -20.09 -22.20
N ARG A 375 -10.77 -19.64 -22.66
CA ARG A 375 -12.03 -20.34 -22.99
C ARG A 375 -13.27 -19.64 -22.39
N SER A 376 -13.98 -18.90 -23.26
CA SER A 376 -15.38 -18.44 -23.16
C SER A 376 -15.76 -17.40 -22.08
N SER A 377 -16.61 -16.47 -22.51
CA SER A 377 -17.10 -15.26 -21.83
C SER A 377 -18.15 -15.51 -20.73
N THR A 378 -18.05 -16.63 -19.99
CA THR A 378 -19.00 -17.01 -18.94
C THR A 378 -18.26 -17.57 -17.71
N SER A 379 -17.31 -16.81 -17.16
CA SER A 379 -16.22 -17.38 -16.35
C SER A 379 -16.16 -16.92 -14.89
N PHE A 380 -17.03 -17.47 -14.03
CA PHE A 380 -16.77 -17.54 -12.58
C PHE A 380 -16.22 -18.93 -12.14
N GLY A 381 -16.65 -20.02 -12.80
CA GLY A 381 -16.28 -21.38 -12.42
C GLY A 381 -14.83 -21.78 -12.74
N TYR A 382 -14.32 -21.43 -13.93
CA TYR A 382 -13.08 -22.01 -14.45
C TYR A 382 -11.78 -21.37 -13.91
N SER A 383 -11.80 -20.12 -13.44
CA SER A 383 -10.60 -19.43 -12.96
C SER A 383 -10.24 -19.82 -11.52
N THR A 384 -11.24 -20.08 -10.67
CA THR A 384 -11.05 -20.64 -9.32
C THR A 384 -10.61 -22.10 -9.34
N ASP A 385 -10.95 -22.86 -10.40
CA ASP A 385 -10.53 -24.25 -10.57
C ASP A 385 -9.02 -24.38 -10.70
N ALA A 386 -8.36 -23.50 -11.47
CA ALA A 386 -6.90 -23.51 -11.61
C ALA A 386 -6.18 -23.25 -10.28
N LEU A 387 -6.65 -22.27 -9.49
CA LEU A 387 -6.10 -21.99 -8.17
C LEU A 387 -6.34 -23.14 -7.19
N THR A 388 -7.52 -23.77 -7.27
CA THR A 388 -7.87 -24.90 -6.40
C THR A 388 -7.08 -26.15 -6.74
N GLN A 389 -6.88 -26.43 -8.03
CA GLN A 389 -6.08 -27.54 -8.52
C GLN A 389 -4.61 -27.36 -8.12
N THR A 390 -4.02 -26.20 -8.38
CA THR A 390 -2.63 -25.89 -8.00
C THR A 390 -2.41 -25.94 -6.49
N ALA A 391 -3.36 -25.44 -5.69
CA ALA A 391 -3.34 -25.55 -4.23
C ALA A 391 -3.44 -27.01 -3.74
N SER A 392 -4.23 -27.84 -4.42
CA SER A 392 -4.36 -29.27 -4.09
C SER A 392 -3.09 -30.09 -4.36
N LEU A 393 -2.19 -29.57 -5.20
CA LEU A 393 -0.91 -30.16 -5.58
C LEU A 393 0.28 -29.55 -4.82
N GLY A 394 0.05 -28.54 -3.98
CA GLY A 394 1.09 -27.89 -3.20
C GLY A 394 1.97 -26.90 -3.97
N LEU A 395 1.54 -26.45 -5.16
CA LEU A 395 2.30 -25.56 -6.04
C LEU A 395 2.23 -24.11 -5.54
N THR A 396 3.09 -23.80 -4.57
CA THR A 396 3.02 -22.56 -3.78
C THR A 396 3.35 -21.31 -4.60
N LEU A 397 4.41 -21.34 -5.41
CA LEU A 397 4.78 -20.24 -6.30
C LEU A 397 3.68 -20.04 -7.35
N THR A 398 3.17 -21.11 -7.96
CA THR A 398 2.05 -21.01 -8.91
C THR A 398 0.81 -20.39 -8.26
N CYS A 399 0.45 -20.78 -7.04
CA CYS A 399 -0.65 -20.16 -6.30
C CYS A 399 -0.42 -18.66 -6.07
N GLN A 400 0.80 -18.26 -5.72
CA GLN A 400 1.19 -16.85 -5.58
C GLN A 400 1.15 -16.09 -6.92
N LEU A 401 1.47 -16.74 -8.04
CA LEU A 401 1.45 -16.12 -9.36
C LEU A 401 0.02 -15.94 -9.88
N LEU A 402 -0.81 -16.98 -9.77
CA LEU A 402 -2.26 -16.87 -9.95
C LEU A 402 -2.82 -15.78 -9.02
N GLY A 403 -2.27 -15.70 -7.81
CA GLY A 403 -2.24 -14.59 -6.84
C GLY A 403 -2.12 -13.21 -7.49
N VAL A 404 -0.95 -12.92 -8.03
CA VAL A 404 -0.63 -11.65 -8.70
C VAL A 404 -1.49 -11.42 -9.95
N ALA A 405 -1.91 -12.48 -10.65
CA ALA A 405 -2.68 -12.42 -11.89
C ALA A 405 -4.10 -11.85 -11.75
N GLY A 406 -4.62 -11.74 -10.52
CA GLY A 406 -5.98 -11.24 -10.27
C GLY A 406 -7.08 -12.26 -10.60
N VAL A 407 -6.81 -13.55 -10.41
CA VAL A 407 -7.85 -14.60 -10.39
C VAL A 407 -8.87 -14.30 -9.26
N PRO A 408 -10.08 -14.85 -9.21
CA PRO A 408 -10.92 -14.77 -8.01
C PRO A 408 -10.34 -15.65 -6.88
N LEU A 409 -10.17 -15.12 -5.66
CA LEU A 409 -9.58 -15.86 -4.53
C LEU A 409 -10.55 -16.80 -3.84
N HIS A 410 -11.78 -16.33 -3.67
CA HIS A 410 -12.83 -17.00 -2.91
C HIS A 410 -13.85 -17.56 -3.89
N PRO A 411 -13.87 -18.89 -4.09
CA PRO A 411 -14.86 -19.53 -4.95
C PRO A 411 -16.26 -19.47 -4.34
N LEU A 412 -17.31 -19.55 -5.16
CA LEU A 412 -18.68 -19.61 -4.67
C LEU A 412 -18.88 -20.79 -3.71
N PRO A 413 -19.84 -20.73 -2.77
CA PRO A 413 -20.00 -21.76 -1.73
C PRO A 413 -20.16 -23.21 -2.23
N HIS A 414 -20.60 -23.41 -3.48
CA HIS A 414 -20.77 -24.74 -4.10
C HIS A 414 -19.50 -25.26 -4.79
N LEU A 415 -18.48 -24.42 -4.95
CA LEU A 415 -17.21 -24.75 -5.57
C LEU A 415 -16.14 -25.07 -4.51
N PRO A 416 -15.17 -25.95 -4.82
CA PRO A 416 -14.15 -26.33 -3.86
C PRO A 416 -13.21 -25.15 -3.53
N HIS A 417 -12.95 -24.93 -2.25
CA HIS A 417 -12.06 -23.86 -1.80
C HIS A 417 -10.57 -24.28 -1.84
N PRO A 418 -9.64 -23.44 -2.36
CA PRO A 418 -8.21 -23.77 -2.46
C PRO A 418 -7.56 -24.08 -1.11
N LEU A 419 -7.82 -23.29 -0.06
CA LEU A 419 -7.37 -23.60 1.30
C LEU A 419 -7.85 -24.97 1.82
N VAL A 420 -9.11 -25.33 1.59
CA VAL A 420 -9.68 -26.61 2.04
C VAL A 420 -8.94 -27.76 1.36
N ARG A 421 -8.65 -27.65 0.05
CA ARG A 421 -7.91 -28.68 -0.69
C ARG A 421 -6.45 -28.78 -0.25
N ALA A 422 -5.75 -27.65 -0.06
CA ALA A 422 -4.37 -27.65 0.42
C ALA A 422 -4.25 -28.29 1.81
N LEU A 423 -5.10 -27.88 2.76
CA LEU A 423 -5.10 -28.44 4.12
C LEU A 423 -5.53 -29.93 4.13
N GLY A 424 -6.55 -30.30 3.36
CA GLY A 424 -7.01 -31.68 3.25
C GLY A 424 -5.99 -32.64 2.63
N ARG A 425 -4.99 -32.12 1.90
CA ARG A 425 -3.87 -32.88 1.33
C ARG A 425 -2.57 -32.76 2.14
N GLY A 426 -2.56 -32.01 3.24
CA GLY A 426 -1.37 -31.80 4.07
C GLY A 426 -0.36 -30.79 3.50
N HIS A 427 -0.73 -29.98 2.50
CA HIS A 427 0.12 -28.93 1.93
C HIS A 427 0.08 -27.66 2.78
N TYR A 428 0.57 -27.76 4.02
CA TYR A 428 0.47 -26.70 5.02
C TYR A 428 1.27 -25.44 4.67
N HIS A 429 2.45 -25.57 4.04
CA HIS A 429 3.20 -24.40 3.56
C HIS A 429 2.42 -23.59 2.51
N THR A 430 1.78 -24.29 1.58
CA THR A 430 0.90 -23.66 0.59
C THR A 430 -0.28 -22.98 1.27
N ALA A 431 -0.93 -23.63 2.24
CA ALA A 431 -2.00 -23.03 3.03
C ALA A 431 -1.53 -21.77 3.79
N TYR A 432 -0.33 -21.81 4.38
CA TYR A 432 0.28 -20.65 5.04
C TYR A 432 0.50 -19.50 4.06
N SER A 433 1.04 -19.78 2.86
CA SER A 433 1.23 -18.77 1.82
C SER A 433 -0.09 -18.21 1.30
N LEU A 434 -1.13 -19.04 1.12
CA LEU A 434 -2.48 -18.58 0.76
C LEU A 434 -3.05 -17.62 1.83
N CYS A 435 -2.84 -17.91 3.12
CA CYS A 435 -3.23 -17.01 4.21
C CYS A 435 -2.37 -15.73 4.27
N ARG A 436 -1.05 -15.85 4.04
CA ARG A 436 -0.09 -14.75 4.12
C ARG A 436 -0.24 -13.76 2.97
N ASP A 437 -0.16 -14.28 1.76
CA ASP A 437 0.02 -13.50 0.52
C ASP A 437 -1.32 -13.19 -0.12
N LEU A 438 -2.28 -14.12 -0.03
CA LEU A 438 -3.61 -13.98 -0.63
C LEU A 438 -4.72 -13.70 0.40
N LYS A 439 -4.38 -13.54 1.68
CA LYS A 439 -5.28 -13.13 2.77
C LYS A 439 -6.55 -13.96 2.92
N MET A 440 -6.50 -15.22 2.49
CA MET A 440 -7.55 -16.18 2.75
C MET A 440 -7.58 -16.54 4.24
N ASN A 441 -8.73 -16.97 4.76
CA ASN A 441 -8.86 -17.40 6.14
C ASN A 441 -9.43 -18.83 6.21
N PRO A 442 -8.86 -19.74 7.04
CA PRO A 442 -9.37 -21.10 7.16
C PRO A 442 -10.85 -21.16 7.58
N TYR A 443 -11.28 -20.26 8.46
CA TYR A 443 -12.66 -20.24 8.95
C TYR A 443 -13.64 -19.65 7.95
N SER A 444 -13.21 -18.75 7.05
CA SER A 444 -14.05 -18.27 5.96
C SER A 444 -14.33 -19.41 4.98
N ALA A 445 -13.32 -20.21 4.68
CA ALA A 445 -13.42 -21.41 3.84
C ALA A 445 -14.19 -22.60 4.48
N GLY A 446 -14.71 -22.44 5.70
CA GLY A 446 -15.48 -23.48 6.40
C GLY A 446 -14.64 -24.62 7.00
N VAL A 447 -13.32 -24.45 7.12
CA VAL A 447 -12.42 -25.47 7.68
C VAL A 447 -12.62 -25.60 9.19
N SER A 448 -12.64 -26.82 9.72
CA SER A 448 -12.69 -27.07 11.16
C SER A 448 -11.36 -26.68 11.82
N ALA A 449 -11.40 -26.20 13.07
CA ALA A 449 -10.18 -25.80 13.79
C ALA A 449 -9.17 -26.96 13.92
N SER A 450 -9.64 -28.21 13.98
CA SER A 450 -8.81 -29.41 14.07
C SER A 450 -8.00 -29.73 12.82
N ALA A 451 -8.37 -29.19 11.66
CA ALA A 451 -7.69 -29.44 10.38
C ALA A 451 -6.64 -28.37 10.05
N VAL A 452 -6.51 -27.33 10.88
CA VAL A 452 -5.56 -26.23 10.68
C VAL A 452 -4.37 -26.41 11.62
N PRO A 453 -3.13 -26.26 11.15
CA PRO A 453 -1.96 -26.29 12.03
C PRO A 453 -2.06 -25.26 13.16
N GLU A 454 -1.75 -25.67 14.40
CA GLU A 454 -1.83 -24.80 15.58
C GLU A 454 -0.97 -23.54 15.44
N GLN A 455 0.24 -23.68 14.87
CA GLN A 455 1.14 -22.54 14.61
C GLN A 455 0.52 -21.52 13.64
N LEU A 456 -0.17 -21.97 12.59
CA LEU A 456 -0.84 -21.06 11.66
C LEU A 456 -1.99 -20.32 12.34
N LEU A 457 -2.77 -21.00 13.20
CA LEU A 457 -3.83 -20.35 13.97
C LEU A 457 -3.27 -19.33 14.96
N ALA A 458 -2.20 -19.67 15.68
CA ALA A 458 -1.53 -18.77 16.61
C ALA A 458 -1.01 -17.51 15.90
N ASP A 459 -0.33 -17.68 14.76
CA ASP A 459 0.19 -16.57 13.96
C ASP A 459 -0.92 -15.67 13.40
N LEU A 460 -2.01 -16.27 12.90
CA LEU A 460 -3.19 -15.52 12.43
C LEU A 460 -3.77 -14.70 13.57
N MET A 461 -3.84 -15.29 14.76
CA MET A 461 -4.36 -14.61 15.93
C MET A 461 -3.51 -13.44 16.39
N GLU A 462 -2.21 -13.67 16.51
CA GLU A 462 -1.28 -12.62 16.91
C GLU A 462 -1.28 -11.46 15.90
N SER A 463 -1.35 -11.77 14.59
CA SER A 463 -1.44 -10.76 13.52
C SER A 463 -2.73 -9.93 13.62
N GLU A 464 -3.88 -10.58 13.83
CA GLU A 464 -5.17 -9.89 13.99
C GLU A 464 -5.22 -9.03 15.26
N LEU A 465 -4.69 -9.52 16.37
CA LEU A 465 -4.58 -8.80 17.64
C LEU A 465 -3.68 -7.55 17.51
N LYS A 466 -2.52 -7.67 16.85
CA LYS A 466 -1.64 -6.52 16.58
C LYS A 466 -2.33 -5.47 15.70
N LYS A 467 -3.11 -5.91 14.71
CA LYS A 467 -3.88 -4.99 13.85
C LYS A 467 -4.89 -4.19 14.68
N ILE A 468 -5.72 -4.87 15.48
CA ILE A 468 -6.76 -4.19 16.26
C ILE A 468 -6.16 -3.26 17.32
N ASP A 469 -5.11 -3.68 18.05
CA ASP A 469 -4.41 -2.83 19.01
C ASP A 469 -3.88 -1.55 18.36
N LYS A 470 -3.21 -1.67 17.21
CA LYS A 470 -2.73 -0.51 16.44
C LYS A 470 -3.86 0.44 16.03
N LYS A 471 -5.04 -0.07 15.69
CA LYS A 471 -6.20 0.76 15.29
C LYS A 471 -6.83 1.43 16.51
N LEU A 472 -6.94 0.73 17.64
CA LEU A 472 -7.48 1.26 18.88
C LEU A 472 -6.60 2.41 19.42
N ARG A 473 -5.27 2.22 19.44
CA ARG A 473 -4.32 3.29 19.78
C ARG A 473 -4.46 4.53 18.89
N LYS A 474 -4.63 4.34 17.58
CA LYS A 474 -4.86 5.44 16.64
C LYS A 474 -6.17 6.20 16.87
N LYS A 475 -7.19 5.56 17.44
CA LYS A 475 -8.48 6.19 17.77
C LYS A 475 -8.46 6.85 19.17
N GLY A 476 -7.32 6.88 19.86
CA GLY A 476 -7.22 7.46 21.20
C GLY A 476 -7.86 6.61 22.30
N ILE A 477 -8.22 5.35 22.01
CA ILE A 477 -8.74 4.43 23.02
C ILE A 477 -7.52 3.92 23.80
N GLY A 478 -7.43 4.29 25.09
CA GLY A 478 -6.28 3.98 25.94
C GLY A 478 -5.97 2.48 25.99
N ALA A 479 -4.68 2.13 26.11
CA ALA A 479 -4.20 0.75 26.09
C ALA A 479 -4.96 -0.16 27.08
N ALA A 480 -5.29 0.35 28.28
CA ALA A 480 -6.09 -0.38 29.27
C ALA A 480 -7.52 -0.72 28.80
N ALA A 481 -8.18 0.16 28.03
CA ALA A 481 -9.51 -0.11 27.49
C ALA A 481 -9.46 -1.07 26.28
N ALA A 482 -8.39 -1.04 25.50
CA ALA A 482 -8.13 -2.02 24.46
C ALA A 482 -7.80 -3.40 25.06
N GLU A 483 -6.96 -3.44 26.09
CA GLU A 483 -6.62 -4.64 26.87
C GLU A 483 -7.84 -5.22 27.57
N ASP A 484 -8.70 -4.39 28.19
CA ASP A 484 -9.97 -4.80 28.80
C ASP A 484 -10.94 -5.36 27.76
N LEU A 485 -11.06 -4.71 26.60
CA LEU A 485 -11.90 -5.19 25.50
C LEU A 485 -11.40 -6.52 24.93
N LEU A 486 -10.08 -6.70 24.80
CA LEU A 486 -9.44 -7.95 24.42
C LEU A 486 -9.53 -9.01 25.53
N GLN A 487 -9.41 -8.63 26.80
CA GLN A 487 -9.57 -9.51 27.97
C GLN A 487 -11.01 -9.97 28.12
N ARG A 488 -12.01 -9.15 27.80
CA ARG A 488 -13.43 -9.55 27.79
C ARG A 488 -13.76 -10.44 26.60
N ILE A 489 -13.10 -10.24 25.46
CA ILE A 489 -13.14 -11.22 24.36
C ILE A 489 -12.49 -12.54 24.78
N ARG A 490 -11.45 -12.51 25.65
CA ARG A 490 -10.67 -13.69 26.09
C ARG A 490 -11.23 -14.40 27.35
N SER A 491 -11.90 -13.70 28.26
CA SER A 491 -12.33 -14.19 29.59
C SER A 491 -13.85 -14.33 29.71
N LYS A 492 -14.32 -15.15 30.67
CA LYS A 492 -15.75 -15.38 30.97
C LYS A 492 -16.43 -14.23 31.74
N GLN A 493 -15.82 -13.06 31.87
CA GLN A 493 -16.40 -11.96 32.64
C GLN A 493 -17.57 -11.28 31.89
N SER A 494 -18.31 -10.41 32.62
CA SER A 494 -19.60 -9.80 32.26
C SER A 494 -19.80 -9.52 30.76
N ALA A 495 -20.96 -9.93 30.23
CA ALA A 495 -21.34 -9.74 28.83
C ALA A 495 -21.12 -8.29 28.35
N PRO A 496 -20.54 -8.07 27.15
CA PRO A 496 -20.34 -6.74 26.62
C PRO A 496 -21.69 -6.03 26.42
N THR A 497 -21.73 -4.71 26.67
CA THR A 497 -22.94 -3.91 26.38
C THR A 497 -23.22 -3.90 24.87
N LEU A 498 -24.48 -3.70 24.47
CA LEU A 498 -24.88 -3.67 23.06
C LEU A 498 -24.03 -2.68 22.23
N LYS A 499 -23.76 -1.48 22.76
CA LYS A 499 -22.95 -0.44 22.08
C LYS A 499 -21.48 -0.87 21.91
N GLN A 500 -20.92 -1.56 22.91
CA GLN A 500 -19.58 -2.14 22.81
C GLN A 500 -19.55 -3.25 21.77
N LEU A 501 -20.52 -4.16 21.80
CA LEU A 501 -20.62 -5.26 20.83
C LEU A 501 -20.72 -4.75 19.39
N GLN A 502 -21.56 -3.75 19.14
CA GLN A 502 -21.67 -3.07 17.83
C GLN A 502 -20.34 -2.47 17.37
N THR A 503 -19.62 -1.80 18.27
CA THR A 503 -18.32 -1.19 17.98
C THR A 503 -17.27 -2.24 17.63
N ILE A 504 -17.22 -3.34 18.40
CA ILE A 504 -16.29 -4.45 18.17
C ILE A 504 -16.58 -5.11 16.82
N MET A 505 -17.84 -5.47 16.58
CA MET A 505 -18.26 -6.10 15.32
C MET A 505 -17.96 -5.21 14.10
N TYR A 506 -18.17 -3.90 14.22
CA TYR A 506 -17.77 -2.93 13.19
C TYR A 506 -16.27 -2.99 12.90
N LEU A 507 -15.43 -2.91 13.94
CA LEU A 507 -13.97 -2.92 13.78
C LEU A 507 -13.47 -4.25 13.19
N LEU A 508 -14.02 -5.39 13.64
CA LEU A 508 -13.68 -6.71 13.11
C LEU A 508 -14.00 -6.78 11.60
N ALA A 509 -15.18 -6.31 11.19
CA ALA A 509 -15.59 -6.26 9.78
C ALA A 509 -14.73 -5.31 8.94
N GLU A 510 -14.47 -4.08 9.43
CA GLU A 510 -13.63 -3.08 8.75
C GLU A 510 -12.21 -3.61 8.48
N MET A 511 -11.67 -4.40 9.41
CA MET A 511 -10.26 -4.80 9.44
C MET A 511 -9.99 -6.22 8.93
N ASN A 512 -11.04 -6.97 8.54
CA ASN A 512 -10.95 -8.37 8.10
C ASN A 512 -10.39 -9.31 9.18
N LEU A 513 -10.88 -9.19 10.42
CA LEU A 513 -10.40 -9.97 11.58
C LEU A 513 -11.30 -11.20 11.79
N VAL A 514 -11.26 -12.13 10.83
CA VAL A 514 -12.15 -13.30 10.75
C VAL A 514 -11.87 -14.31 11.86
N THR A 515 -10.60 -14.51 12.19
CA THR A 515 -10.19 -15.47 13.23
C THR A 515 -10.67 -15.00 14.61
N LEU A 516 -10.57 -13.69 14.89
CA LEU A 516 -11.07 -13.09 16.13
C LEU A 516 -12.59 -13.17 16.22
N LEU A 517 -13.27 -12.90 15.10
CA LEU A 517 -14.73 -13.04 15.03
C LEU A 517 -15.17 -14.48 15.28
N HIS A 518 -14.46 -15.45 14.71
CA HIS A 518 -14.74 -16.87 14.93
C HIS A 518 -14.58 -17.26 16.40
N GLN A 519 -13.48 -16.85 17.05
CA GLN A 519 -13.29 -17.08 18.49
C GLN A 519 -14.37 -16.39 19.34
N MET A 520 -14.77 -15.17 18.99
CA MET A 520 -15.82 -14.45 19.69
C MET A 520 -17.15 -15.19 19.60
N ARG A 521 -17.49 -15.73 18.42
CA ARG A 521 -18.70 -16.54 18.23
C ARG A 521 -18.67 -17.84 19.04
N GLN A 522 -17.53 -18.52 19.15
CA GLN A 522 -17.42 -19.72 19.98
C GLN A 522 -17.75 -19.43 21.45
N ARG A 523 -17.47 -18.23 21.94
CA ARG A 523 -17.77 -17.78 23.31
C ARG A 523 -19.18 -17.19 23.45
N LEU A 524 -19.73 -16.61 22.39
CA LEU A 524 -21.07 -16.01 22.33
C LEU A 524 -21.88 -16.71 21.21
N PRO A 525 -22.48 -17.88 21.48
CA PRO A 525 -23.16 -18.66 20.45
C PRO A 525 -24.38 -17.95 19.86
N ASP A 526 -25.04 -17.09 20.64
CA ASP A 526 -26.22 -16.29 20.24
C ASP A 526 -25.86 -14.98 19.51
N LEU A 527 -24.62 -14.83 19.05
CA LEU A 527 -24.18 -13.64 18.33
C LEU A 527 -24.90 -13.50 16.97
N ASP A 528 -25.80 -12.53 16.87
CA ASP A 528 -26.54 -12.21 15.64
C ASP A 528 -25.71 -11.37 14.67
N PHE A 529 -25.29 -11.96 13.54
CA PHE A 529 -24.58 -11.26 12.47
C PHE A 529 -25.46 -10.27 11.67
N ASN A 530 -26.79 -10.33 11.82
CA ASN A 530 -27.74 -9.41 11.20
C ASN A 530 -28.04 -8.18 12.06
N MET A 531 -27.43 -8.12 13.25
CA MET A 531 -27.46 -6.94 14.10
C MET A 531 -26.89 -5.72 13.36
N ARG A 532 -27.53 -4.57 13.58
CA ARG A 532 -27.01 -3.28 13.11
C ARG A 532 -25.77 -2.94 13.94
N VAL A 533 -24.61 -2.95 13.31
CA VAL A 533 -23.33 -2.56 13.94
C VAL A 533 -23.11 -1.05 13.90
N HIS A 534 -23.89 -0.35 13.07
CA HIS A 534 -23.87 1.10 12.98
C HIS A 534 -25.31 1.64 12.93
N THR A 535 -25.64 2.55 13.84
CA THR A 535 -27.01 3.06 14.01
C THR A 535 -27.40 4.03 12.91
N ALA A 536 -26.55 5.02 12.59
CA ALA A 536 -26.87 6.10 11.64
C ALA A 536 -27.10 5.64 10.20
N SER A 537 -26.42 4.58 9.76
CA SER A 537 -26.62 3.98 8.43
C SER A 537 -27.48 2.72 8.44
N ALA A 538 -27.82 2.21 9.64
CA ALA A 538 -28.41 0.88 9.85
C ALA A 538 -27.61 -0.28 9.22
N SER A 539 -26.29 -0.14 9.07
CA SER A 539 -25.44 -1.16 8.44
C SER A 539 -25.18 -2.35 9.35
N THR A 540 -25.16 -3.55 8.76
CA THR A 540 -24.70 -4.81 9.40
C THR A 540 -23.21 -5.04 9.15
N MET A 541 -22.63 -6.07 9.76
CA MET A 541 -21.24 -6.45 9.48
C MET A 541 -20.99 -6.72 7.99
N LEU A 542 -21.96 -7.35 7.31
CA LEU A 542 -21.83 -7.69 5.89
C LEU A 542 -21.73 -6.44 5.00
N HIS A 543 -22.50 -5.39 5.33
CA HIS A 543 -22.39 -4.08 4.65
C HIS A 543 -21.00 -3.46 4.84
N VAL A 544 -20.49 -3.47 6.07
CA VAL A 544 -19.17 -2.89 6.38
C VAL A 544 -18.07 -3.67 5.68
N ALA A 545 -18.12 -5.00 5.70
CA ALA A 545 -17.16 -5.86 5.01
C ALA A 545 -17.16 -5.63 3.49
N ALA A 546 -18.35 -5.60 2.87
CA ALA A 546 -18.50 -5.36 1.43
C ALA A 546 -18.01 -3.97 1.01
N ALA A 547 -18.32 -2.93 1.78
CA ALA A 547 -17.86 -1.55 1.53
C ALA A 547 -16.34 -1.34 1.72
N HIS A 548 -15.65 -2.28 2.38
CA HIS A 548 -14.20 -2.26 2.55
C HIS A 548 -13.49 -3.34 1.74
N GLY A 549 -14.21 -4.07 0.87
CA GLY A 549 -13.65 -5.13 0.04
C GLY A 549 -13.13 -6.34 0.82
N LYS A 550 -13.68 -6.62 2.01
CA LYS A 550 -13.20 -7.70 2.90
C LYS A 550 -13.80 -9.03 2.52
N ILE A 551 -13.33 -9.59 1.40
CA ILE A 551 -13.90 -10.81 0.81
C ILE A 551 -13.91 -12.01 1.77
N ALA A 552 -12.82 -12.28 2.51
CA ALA A 552 -12.79 -13.36 3.50
C ALA A 552 -13.81 -13.16 4.64
N MET A 553 -14.06 -11.91 5.05
CA MET A 553 -15.11 -11.57 6.01
C MET A 553 -16.51 -11.73 5.39
N VAL A 554 -16.71 -11.33 4.13
CA VAL A 554 -17.98 -11.51 3.39
C VAL A 554 -18.33 -13.00 3.29
N GLU A 555 -17.38 -13.83 2.84
CA GLU A 555 -17.50 -15.28 2.78
C GLU A 555 -17.84 -15.86 4.15
N TYR A 556 -17.08 -15.49 5.20
CA TYR A 556 -17.35 -15.96 6.55
C TYR A 556 -18.77 -15.60 7.00
N LEU A 557 -19.19 -14.35 6.89
CA LEU A 557 -20.50 -13.90 7.34
C LEU A 557 -21.65 -14.62 6.61
N LEU A 558 -21.55 -14.80 5.29
CA LEU A 558 -22.53 -15.53 4.50
C LEU A 558 -22.60 -17.01 4.87
N SER A 559 -21.45 -17.68 5.05
CA SER A 559 -21.38 -19.08 5.51
C SER A 559 -22.07 -19.28 6.87
N ARG A 560 -22.26 -18.20 7.62
CA ARG A 560 -22.82 -18.18 8.96
C ARG A 560 -24.25 -17.60 9.04
N GLY A 561 -24.90 -17.37 7.90
CA GLY A 561 -26.31 -16.96 7.85
C GLY A 561 -26.55 -15.45 7.89
N ALA A 562 -25.55 -14.62 7.56
CA ALA A 562 -25.79 -13.20 7.36
C ALA A 562 -26.72 -12.95 6.16
N ASP A 563 -27.70 -12.07 6.34
CA ASP A 563 -28.70 -11.72 5.34
C ASP A 563 -28.13 -10.72 4.33
N GLN A 564 -27.89 -11.22 3.11
CA GLN A 564 -27.42 -10.41 1.98
C GLN A 564 -28.47 -9.43 1.43
N LYS A 565 -29.75 -9.58 1.77
CA LYS A 565 -30.85 -8.72 1.30
C LYS A 565 -31.17 -7.59 2.26
N ARG A 566 -30.57 -7.60 3.46
CA ARG A 566 -30.75 -6.56 4.47
C ARG A 566 -30.39 -5.20 3.85
N LEU A 567 -31.24 -4.20 4.07
CA LEU A 567 -31.04 -2.84 3.55
C LEU A 567 -30.49 -1.90 4.62
N THR A 568 -29.60 -0.99 4.23
CA THR A 568 -29.23 0.21 5.00
C THR A 568 -30.38 1.22 5.04
N ARG A 569 -30.23 2.33 5.79
CA ARG A 569 -31.18 3.46 5.74
C ARG A 569 -31.37 4.04 4.33
N GLY A 570 -30.29 4.11 3.53
CA GLY A 570 -30.37 4.53 2.13
C GLY A 570 -30.80 3.43 1.15
N SER A 571 -31.45 2.37 1.63
CA SER A 571 -31.95 1.25 0.81
C SER A 571 -30.88 0.59 -0.07
N LEU A 572 -29.65 0.48 0.42
CA LEU A 572 -28.54 -0.21 -0.23
C LEU A 572 -28.35 -1.59 0.41
N THR A 573 -28.09 -2.60 -0.42
CA THR A 573 -27.59 -3.92 0.04
C THR A 573 -26.07 -3.90 0.18
N PRO A 574 -25.45 -4.95 0.76
CA PRO A 574 -23.99 -5.08 0.78
C PRO A 574 -23.36 -5.06 -0.63
N SER A 575 -24.00 -5.65 -1.65
CA SER A 575 -23.47 -5.66 -3.01
C SER A 575 -23.46 -4.28 -3.65
N HIS A 576 -24.46 -3.44 -3.40
CA HIS A 576 -24.46 -2.03 -3.84
C HIS A 576 -23.30 -1.24 -3.22
N LEU A 577 -23.01 -1.46 -1.93
CA LEU A 577 -21.88 -0.78 -1.26
C LEU A 577 -20.53 -1.22 -1.83
N ALA A 578 -20.38 -2.49 -2.21
CA ALA A 578 -19.18 -2.97 -2.91
C ALA A 578 -19.05 -2.33 -4.30
N ALA A 579 -20.15 -2.18 -5.03
CA ALA A 579 -20.21 -1.54 -6.36
C ALA A 579 -19.84 -0.05 -6.34
N LEU A 580 -20.40 0.71 -5.40
CA LEU A 580 -20.08 2.13 -5.20
C LEU A 580 -18.58 2.40 -4.93
N ARG A 581 -17.83 1.35 -4.60
CA ARG A 581 -16.40 1.42 -4.23
C ARG A 581 -15.49 0.62 -5.13
N GLY A 582 -16.01 0.04 -6.21
CA GLY A 582 -15.21 -0.73 -7.16
C GLY A 582 -14.66 -2.05 -6.61
N HIS A 583 -15.29 -2.64 -5.60
CA HIS A 583 -14.85 -3.91 -5.02
C HIS A 583 -15.41 -5.12 -5.79
N THR A 584 -14.89 -5.32 -7.01
CA THR A 584 -15.37 -6.32 -7.98
C THR A 584 -15.49 -7.74 -7.42
N GLU A 585 -14.45 -8.24 -6.73
CA GLU A 585 -14.47 -9.61 -6.16
C GLU A 585 -15.61 -9.79 -5.14
N CYS A 586 -15.94 -8.77 -4.34
CA CYS A 586 -17.07 -8.82 -3.42
C CYS A 586 -18.42 -8.79 -4.16
N ILE A 587 -18.53 -8.00 -5.23
CA ILE A 587 -19.75 -7.94 -6.06
C ILE A 587 -19.99 -9.31 -6.69
N GLU A 588 -18.98 -9.86 -7.36
CA GLU A 588 -19.10 -11.14 -8.05
C GLU A 588 -19.46 -12.27 -7.06
N TYR A 589 -18.85 -12.30 -5.87
CA TYR A 589 -19.18 -13.28 -4.84
C TYR A 589 -20.61 -13.10 -4.29
N LEU A 590 -21.01 -11.87 -3.94
CA LEU A 590 -22.35 -11.57 -3.40
C LEU A 590 -23.46 -11.82 -4.43
N VAL A 591 -23.23 -11.42 -5.68
CA VAL A 591 -24.17 -11.67 -6.79
C VAL A 591 -24.24 -13.15 -7.09
N GLY A 592 -23.11 -13.86 -7.13
CA GLY A 592 -23.09 -15.32 -7.34
C GLY A 592 -23.72 -16.14 -6.21
N CYS A 593 -23.82 -15.59 -4.99
CA CYS A 593 -24.59 -16.18 -3.89
C CYS A 593 -26.09 -15.85 -3.96
N SER A 594 -26.52 -14.91 -4.82
CA SER A 594 -27.91 -14.51 -5.01
C SER A 594 -28.49 -15.11 -6.30
N ARG A 595 -29.80 -15.41 -6.31
CA ARG A 595 -30.51 -15.86 -7.52
C ARG A 595 -30.86 -14.72 -8.50
N ALA A 596 -30.76 -13.47 -8.06
CA ALA A 596 -31.02 -12.27 -8.86
C ALA A 596 -30.25 -11.06 -8.28
N GLU A 597 -29.91 -10.08 -9.13
CA GLU A 597 -29.33 -8.81 -8.68
C GLU A 597 -30.40 -8.00 -7.92
N PRO A 598 -30.19 -7.67 -6.64
CA PRO A 598 -31.13 -6.83 -5.91
C PRO A 598 -31.06 -5.41 -6.47
N GLU A 599 -32.19 -4.71 -6.56
CA GLU A 599 -32.20 -3.27 -6.83
C GLU A 599 -32.13 -2.49 -5.52
N CYS A 600 -31.38 -1.39 -5.51
CA CYS A 600 -31.38 -0.46 -4.38
C CYS A 600 -32.62 0.44 -4.40
N GLY A 601 -32.83 1.25 -3.35
CA GLY A 601 -33.90 2.26 -3.31
C GLY A 601 -33.84 3.32 -4.42
N TRP A 602 -32.77 3.32 -5.22
CA TRP A 602 -32.63 4.14 -6.42
C TRP A 602 -33.05 3.45 -7.72
N GLY A 603 -33.45 2.17 -7.68
CA GLY A 603 -33.80 1.37 -8.86
C GLY A 603 -32.60 0.94 -9.70
N LEU A 604 -31.40 0.93 -9.12
CA LEU A 604 -30.16 0.53 -9.80
C LEU A 604 -29.68 -0.80 -9.27
N SER A 605 -29.13 -1.65 -10.14
CA SER A 605 -28.45 -2.88 -9.76
C SER A 605 -26.99 -2.64 -9.34
N PRO A 606 -26.35 -3.58 -8.62
CA PRO A 606 -24.94 -3.45 -8.26
C PRO A 606 -24.03 -3.36 -9.49
N SER A 607 -24.34 -4.09 -10.57
CA SER A 607 -23.55 -4.07 -11.80
C SER A 607 -23.65 -2.71 -12.52
N GLN A 608 -24.86 -2.13 -12.56
CA GLN A 608 -25.06 -0.77 -13.10
C GLN A 608 -24.31 0.29 -12.26
N LEU A 609 -24.30 0.16 -10.94
CA LEU A 609 -23.51 1.06 -10.08
C LEU A 609 -21.99 0.90 -10.30
N LEU A 610 -21.51 -0.32 -10.55
CA LEU A 610 -20.10 -0.56 -10.86
C LEU A 610 -19.72 0.04 -12.22
N GLU A 611 -20.59 -0.05 -13.21
CA GLU A 611 -20.40 0.59 -14.52
C GLU A 611 -20.35 2.12 -14.37
N HIS A 612 -21.31 2.72 -13.67
CA HIS A 612 -21.28 4.14 -13.33
C HIS A 612 -20.01 4.54 -12.58
N PHE A 613 -19.55 3.72 -11.62
CA PHE A 613 -18.28 3.93 -10.94
C PHE A 613 -17.12 3.91 -11.95
N ASN A 614 -17.01 2.88 -12.77
CA ASN A 614 -15.95 2.76 -13.78
C ASN A 614 -15.96 3.91 -14.80
N ASP A 615 -17.13 4.38 -15.21
CA ASP A 615 -17.27 5.48 -16.16
C ASP A 615 -16.94 6.84 -15.53
N ASN A 616 -17.37 7.08 -14.29
CA ASN A 616 -16.92 8.23 -13.50
C ASN A 616 -15.40 8.23 -13.35
N MET A 617 -14.79 7.05 -13.24
CA MET A 617 -13.35 6.88 -13.11
C MET A 617 -12.63 7.11 -14.44
N LYS A 618 -13.23 6.65 -15.56
CA LYS A 618 -12.72 6.94 -16.90
C LYS A 618 -12.77 8.44 -17.20
N SER A 619 -13.84 9.14 -16.83
CA SER A 619 -13.93 10.60 -17.04
C SER A 619 -12.92 11.39 -16.21
N ARG A 620 -12.45 10.84 -15.09
CA ARG A 620 -11.38 11.41 -14.25
C ARG A 620 -9.97 11.17 -14.80
N HIS A 621 -9.79 10.52 -15.96
CA HIS A 621 -8.46 10.17 -16.50
C HIS A 621 -7.55 11.36 -16.83
N LEU A 622 -8.08 12.58 -16.97
CA LEU A 622 -7.24 13.77 -17.20
C LEU A 622 -6.28 14.03 -16.01
N ASP A 623 -6.66 13.63 -14.80
CA ASP A 623 -5.89 13.80 -13.55
C ASP A 623 -5.12 12.55 -13.10
N LEU A 624 -5.36 11.40 -13.74
CA LEU A 624 -4.78 10.13 -13.32
C LEU A 624 -3.47 9.87 -14.07
N LEU A 625 -2.41 9.59 -13.31
CA LEU A 625 -1.16 9.06 -13.87
C LEU A 625 -1.49 7.79 -14.66
N THR A 626 -0.86 7.63 -15.82
CA THR A 626 -0.86 6.32 -16.46
C THR A 626 -0.23 5.32 -15.49
N HIS A 627 -0.57 4.03 -15.62
CA HIS A 627 0.01 3.00 -14.78
C HIS A 627 1.55 3.03 -14.81
N GLN A 628 2.14 3.41 -15.95
CA GLN A 628 3.58 3.57 -16.14
C GLN A 628 4.14 4.80 -15.40
N GLU A 629 3.49 5.95 -15.50
CA GLU A 629 3.89 7.16 -14.76
C GLU A 629 3.82 6.92 -13.24
N ALA A 630 2.76 6.26 -12.77
CA ALA A 630 2.60 5.90 -11.35
C ALA A 630 3.71 4.96 -10.87
N LEU A 631 4.06 3.93 -11.66
CA LEU A 631 5.17 3.02 -11.35
C LEU A 631 6.52 3.73 -11.31
N ALA A 632 6.79 4.65 -12.25
CA ALA A 632 8.01 5.45 -12.27
C ALA A 632 8.14 6.36 -11.03
N ILE A 633 7.05 6.99 -10.61
CA ILE A 633 7.00 7.80 -9.39
C ILE A 633 7.21 6.94 -8.13
N MET A 634 6.70 5.70 -8.13
CA MET A 634 6.88 4.79 -7.00
C MET A 634 8.27 4.13 -6.95
N GLY A 635 8.94 4.00 -8.10
CA GLY A 635 10.29 3.42 -8.24
C GLY A 635 11.44 4.39 -7.98
N THR A 636 11.19 5.70 -7.97
CA THR A 636 12.21 6.72 -7.67
C THR A 636 12.44 6.85 -6.17
N SER A 637 13.70 6.88 -5.75
CA SER A 637 14.10 7.21 -4.37
C SER A 637 14.30 8.73 -4.26
N GLY A 638 13.56 9.36 -3.35
CA GLY A 638 13.64 10.81 -3.10
C GLY A 638 12.39 11.58 -3.53
N GLU A 639 11.94 12.49 -2.65
CA GLU A 639 10.70 13.25 -2.84
C GLU A 639 10.81 14.30 -3.95
N PHE A 640 12.00 14.84 -4.20
CA PHE A 640 12.27 15.83 -5.24
C PHE A 640 12.02 15.30 -6.66
N ALA A 641 12.62 14.15 -7.00
CA ALA A 641 12.48 13.54 -8.32
C ALA A 641 11.04 13.08 -8.60
N ARG A 642 10.32 12.64 -7.56
CA ARG A 642 8.90 12.29 -7.63
C ARG A 642 8.03 13.50 -7.97
N ALA A 643 8.29 14.64 -7.32
CA ALA A 643 7.57 15.88 -7.54
C ALA A 643 7.75 16.40 -8.98
N GLN A 644 8.96 16.34 -9.53
CA GLN A 644 9.23 16.77 -10.91
C GLN A 644 8.50 15.92 -11.95
N LEU A 645 8.53 14.59 -11.83
CA LEU A 645 7.82 13.68 -12.74
C LEU A 645 6.31 13.90 -12.72
N ILE A 646 5.74 14.15 -11.54
CA ILE A 646 4.33 14.50 -11.32
C ILE A 646 3.95 15.78 -12.07
N LEU A 647 4.74 16.85 -11.90
CA LEU A 647 4.45 18.15 -12.49
C LEU A 647 4.59 18.12 -14.01
N ALA A 648 5.63 17.47 -14.54
CA ALA A 648 5.84 17.33 -15.97
C ALA A 648 4.68 16.56 -16.65
N GLY A 649 4.21 15.47 -16.03
CA GLY A 649 3.07 14.69 -16.54
C GLY A 649 1.76 15.47 -16.54
N ARG A 650 1.49 16.27 -15.50
CA ARG A 650 0.30 17.15 -15.42
C ARG A 650 0.32 18.20 -16.52
N CYS A 651 1.44 18.89 -16.69
CA CYS A 651 1.56 19.95 -17.68
C CYS A 651 1.41 19.42 -19.11
N ALA A 652 1.96 18.25 -19.41
CA ALA A 652 1.82 17.62 -20.73
C ALA A 652 0.35 17.26 -21.06
N LYS A 653 -0.43 16.74 -20.11
CA LYS A 653 -1.85 16.39 -20.30
C LYS A 653 -2.74 17.61 -20.49
N LEU A 654 -2.39 18.70 -19.82
CA LEU A 654 -3.10 19.98 -19.90
C LEU A 654 -2.63 20.86 -21.07
N GLY A 655 -1.64 20.42 -21.86
CA GLY A 655 -1.08 21.22 -22.95
C GLY A 655 -0.31 22.47 -22.48
N ILE A 656 0.14 22.49 -21.22
CA ILE A 656 0.90 23.59 -20.64
C ILE A 656 2.36 23.43 -21.07
N THR A 657 2.76 24.15 -22.11
CA THR A 657 4.12 24.19 -22.66
C THR A 657 4.75 25.57 -22.55
N SER A 658 3.94 26.61 -22.36
CA SER A 658 4.38 27.99 -22.19
C SER A 658 3.39 28.78 -21.31
N PRO A 659 3.77 29.97 -20.80
CA PRO A 659 2.85 30.83 -20.06
C PRO A 659 1.64 31.29 -20.90
N GLY A 660 1.81 31.39 -22.22
CA GLY A 660 0.71 31.71 -23.14
C GLY A 660 -0.30 30.57 -23.26
N SER A 661 0.14 29.30 -23.27
CA SER A 661 -0.80 28.17 -23.31
C SER A 661 -1.51 27.95 -21.97
N LEU A 662 -0.84 28.24 -20.86
CA LEU A 662 -1.48 28.31 -19.54
C LEU A 662 -2.56 29.40 -19.49
N TRP A 663 -2.30 30.58 -20.06
CA TRP A 663 -3.27 31.67 -20.13
C TRP A 663 -4.51 31.31 -20.97
N LEU A 664 -4.30 30.70 -22.14
CA LEU A 664 -5.39 30.26 -23.02
C LEU A 664 -6.24 29.15 -22.38
N MET A 665 -5.61 28.23 -21.66
CA MET A 665 -6.33 27.21 -20.89
C MET A 665 -7.23 27.86 -19.82
N LEU A 666 -6.74 28.88 -19.10
CA LEU A 666 -7.57 29.62 -18.14
C LEU A 666 -8.75 30.35 -18.81
N GLU A 667 -8.60 30.83 -20.05
CA GLU A 667 -9.67 31.46 -20.84
C GLU A 667 -10.72 30.46 -21.36
N GLU A 668 -10.29 29.32 -21.91
CA GLU A 668 -11.20 28.28 -22.41
C GLU A 668 -12.04 27.67 -21.28
N GLU A 669 -11.41 27.46 -20.12
CA GLU A 669 -12.11 26.93 -18.96
C GLU A 669 -13.22 27.87 -18.49
N GLU A 670 -13.04 29.20 -18.52
CA GLU A 670 -14.03 30.17 -18.05
C GLU A 670 -15.42 29.98 -18.71
N SER A 671 -15.41 29.61 -20.00
CA SER A 671 -16.62 29.38 -20.79
C SER A 671 -17.33 28.06 -20.46
N LYS A 672 -16.59 27.02 -20.04
CA LYS A 672 -17.13 25.72 -19.58
C LYS A 672 -17.63 25.79 -18.13
N ILE A 673 -16.93 26.56 -17.31
CA ILE A 673 -17.18 26.82 -15.88
C ILE A 673 -18.54 27.49 -15.64
N LYS A 674 -18.93 28.45 -16.48
CA LYS A 674 -20.24 29.14 -16.35
C LYS A 674 -21.43 28.22 -16.66
N ALA A 675 -21.21 27.05 -17.27
CA ALA A 675 -22.26 26.16 -17.75
C ALA A 675 -22.54 24.96 -16.83
N PHE A 676 -21.67 24.62 -15.87
CA PHE A 676 -21.71 23.30 -15.23
C PHE A 676 -21.57 23.30 -13.70
N ILE A 677 -22.50 23.94 -12.99
CA ILE A 677 -23.01 23.48 -11.68
C ILE A 677 -24.49 23.84 -11.64
N SER A 678 -25.39 22.85 -11.55
CA SER A 678 -26.79 23.16 -11.31
C SER A 678 -26.92 23.61 -9.86
N LYS A 679 -27.23 24.89 -9.65
CA LYS A 679 -27.64 25.47 -8.36
C LYS A 679 -28.63 24.57 -7.58
N GLU A 680 -29.46 23.84 -8.32
CA GLU A 680 -30.40 22.83 -7.83
C GLU A 680 -29.75 21.67 -7.04
N LEU A 681 -28.55 21.21 -7.42
CA LEU A 681 -27.87 20.10 -6.74
C LEU A 681 -27.31 20.53 -5.39
N GLU A 682 -26.72 21.72 -5.33
CA GLU A 682 -26.20 22.30 -4.09
C GLU A 682 -27.35 22.62 -3.13
N GLU A 683 -28.47 23.18 -3.62
CA GLU A 683 -29.68 23.42 -2.83
C GLU A 683 -30.26 22.13 -2.22
N SER A 684 -30.24 21.03 -2.99
CA SER A 684 -30.71 19.71 -2.56
C SER A 684 -29.84 19.08 -1.46
N VAL A 685 -28.51 19.19 -1.58
CA VAL A 685 -27.57 18.76 -0.53
C VAL A 685 -27.67 19.67 0.71
N LEU A 686 -27.85 20.98 0.50
CA LEU A 686 -27.98 21.95 1.58
C LEU A 686 -29.19 21.69 2.48
N CYS A 687 -30.32 21.22 1.94
CA CYS A 687 -31.50 20.83 2.73
C CYS A 687 -31.17 19.73 3.74
N ASP A 688 -30.51 18.67 3.28
CA ASP A 688 -30.08 17.54 4.09
C ASP A 688 -29.07 17.95 5.17
N ILE A 689 -28.16 18.88 4.86
CA ILE A 689 -27.19 19.41 5.83
C ILE A 689 -27.83 20.37 6.84
N LYS A 690 -28.86 21.13 6.45
CA LYS A 690 -29.65 21.93 7.38
C LYS A 690 -30.36 21.04 8.41
N GLU A 691 -30.93 19.92 7.97
CA GLU A 691 -31.55 18.95 8.88
C GLU A 691 -30.54 18.38 9.87
N LEU A 692 -29.32 18.05 9.41
CA LEU A 692 -28.25 17.63 10.32
C LEU A 692 -27.89 18.74 11.32
N SER A 693 -27.79 19.99 10.88
CA SER A 693 -27.45 21.11 11.77
C SER A 693 -28.50 21.34 12.86
N GLN A 694 -29.78 21.13 12.54
CA GLN A 694 -30.88 21.26 13.49
C GLN A 694 -30.80 20.18 14.59
N HIS A 695 -30.48 18.94 14.22
CA HIS A 695 -30.25 17.87 15.20
C HIS A 695 -28.96 18.08 16.02
N ILE A 696 -27.96 18.76 15.47
CA ILE A 696 -26.76 19.17 16.23
C ILE A 696 -27.13 20.19 17.29
N GLU A 697 -27.93 21.20 16.94
CA GLU A 697 -28.47 22.21 17.86
C GLU A 697 -29.31 21.58 18.99
N GLU A 698 -30.22 20.66 18.67
CA GLU A 698 -31.05 19.95 19.66
C GLU A 698 -30.22 19.15 20.69
N LYS A 699 -29.03 18.70 20.30
CA LYS A 699 -28.14 17.92 21.18
C LYS A 699 -27.25 18.81 22.04
N ASP A 700 -26.89 19.99 21.54
CA ASP A 700 -26.03 20.95 22.22
C ASP A 700 -26.29 22.35 21.65
N GLU A 701 -27.03 23.17 22.42
CA GLU A 701 -27.47 24.51 22.01
C GLU A 701 -26.30 25.43 21.61
N ARG A 702 -25.08 25.15 22.08
CA ARG A 702 -23.87 25.93 21.73
C ARG A 702 -23.54 25.92 20.23
N PHE A 703 -24.08 24.97 19.47
CA PHE A 703 -23.91 24.86 18.03
C PHE A 703 -25.10 25.38 17.23
N ARG A 704 -26.02 26.11 17.87
CA ARG A 704 -27.10 26.84 17.20
C ARG A 704 -26.54 27.80 16.16
N GLY A 705 -27.06 27.72 14.94
CA GLY A 705 -26.50 28.47 13.84
C GLY A 705 -27.15 28.23 12.50
N LYS A 706 -26.76 29.06 11.53
CA LYS A 706 -27.16 28.95 10.14
C LYS A 706 -26.09 28.22 9.32
N VAL A 707 -26.51 27.21 8.55
CA VAL A 707 -25.65 26.61 7.53
C VAL A 707 -25.50 27.57 6.36
N VAL A 708 -24.26 27.91 6.04
CA VAL A 708 -23.90 28.73 4.90
C VAL A 708 -22.93 27.92 4.01
N SER A 709 -23.23 27.87 2.71
CA SER A 709 -22.23 27.53 1.71
C SER A 709 -21.63 28.82 1.19
N TYR A 710 -20.31 28.84 1.07
CA TYR A 710 -19.64 29.84 0.26
C TYR A 710 -19.14 29.10 -0.96
N PRO A 711 -19.57 29.49 -2.17
CA PRO A 711 -18.93 28.99 -3.37
C PRO A 711 -17.51 29.54 -3.33
N LEU A 712 -16.57 28.75 -2.78
CA LEU A 712 -15.17 29.03 -3.05
C LEU A 712 -15.06 29.04 -4.56
N VAL A 713 -14.22 29.92 -5.09
CA VAL A 713 -13.78 29.91 -6.50
C VAL A 713 -13.34 28.51 -7.00
N ARG A 714 -13.13 27.55 -6.08
CA ARG A 714 -13.13 26.10 -6.30
C ARG A 714 -14.23 25.61 -7.26
N GLU A 715 -15.47 26.03 -7.06
CA GLU A 715 -16.61 25.58 -7.88
C GLU A 715 -16.62 26.15 -9.29
N ARG A 716 -15.79 27.17 -9.54
CA ARG A 716 -15.62 27.74 -10.87
C ARG A 716 -14.31 27.34 -11.53
N MET A 717 -13.58 26.34 -11.08
CA MET A 717 -12.36 25.88 -11.78
C MET A 717 -12.27 24.36 -11.94
N ASP A 718 -13.30 23.62 -11.49
CA ASP A 718 -13.29 22.15 -11.54
C ASP A 718 -13.98 21.66 -12.83
N LEU A 719 -13.18 21.13 -13.74
CA LEU A 719 -13.58 20.39 -14.95
C LEU A 719 -14.38 19.09 -14.69
N LEU A 720 -14.79 18.83 -13.43
CA LEU A 720 -15.42 17.60 -12.97
C LEU A 720 -16.37 17.91 -11.79
N LEU A 721 -17.44 17.11 -11.63
CA LEU A 721 -18.35 17.18 -10.47
C LEU A 721 -17.56 17.25 -9.14
N PRO A 722 -17.93 18.14 -8.19
CA PRO A 722 -17.17 18.32 -6.96
C PRO A 722 -17.13 17.03 -6.15
N ASP A 723 -15.90 16.55 -5.87
CA ASP A 723 -15.67 15.39 -4.99
C ASP A 723 -16.00 15.69 -3.53
N ASN A 724 -16.06 16.99 -3.16
CA ASN A 724 -16.38 17.45 -1.82
C ASN A 724 -17.30 18.68 -1.86
N PHE A 725 -18.36 18.69 -1.06
CA PHE A 725 -19.12 19.88 -0.68
C PHE A 725 -18.59 20.42 0.65
N GLU A 726 -18.44 21.74 0.77
CA GLU A 726 -18.00 22.40 2.00
C GLU A 726 -19.09 23.32 2.52
N PHE A 727 -19.63 22.99 3.69
CA PHE A 727 -20.61 23.80 4.40
C PHE A 727 -20.01 24.32 5.71
N TYR A 728 -20.41 25.53 6.06
CA TYR A 728 -20.01 26.19 7.28
C TYR A 728 -21.23 26.40 8.17
N LEU A 729 -21.13 26.00 9.43
CA LEU A 729 -22.16 26.25 10.44
C LEU A 729 -21.81 27.57 11.14
N GLU A 730 -22.43 28.67 10.70
CA GLU A 730 -22.28 30.00 11.29
C GLU A 730 -23.11 30.08 12.57
N LEU A 731 -22.45 30.20 13.71
CA LEU A 731 -23.11 30.14 15.02
C LEU A 731 -23.86 31.44 15.37
N ASP A 732 -25.15 31.34 15.73
CA ASP A 732 -26.08 32.47 15.91
C ASP A 732 -25.78 33.29 17.20
N GLU A 733 -25.41 32.61 18.28
CA GLU A 733 -25.46 33.14 19.66
C GLU A 733 -24.35 34.12 20.06
N TYR A 734 -23.47 34.52 19.14
CA TYR A 734 -22.42 35.53 19.42
C TYR A 734 -22.82 36.96 19.00
N SER A 735 -24.05 37.12 18.52
CA SER A 735 -24.76 38.41 18.45
C SER A 735 -25.76 38.61 19.61
N ALA A 736 -26.14 37.54 20.32
CA ALA A 736 -27.27 37.51 21.27
C ALA A 736 -26.88 37.29 22.75
N LEU A 737 -25.60 37.32 23.10
CA LEU A 737 -25.16 37.64 24.47
C LEU A 737 -24.99 39.17 24.54
N GLU A 738 -26.03 39.85 25.01
CA GLU A 738 -26.12 41.32 25.18
C GLU A 738 -24.78 41.95 25.59
N GLY A 739 -24.05 42.51 24.61
CA GLY A 739 -22.83 43.31 24.83
C GLY A 739 -21.48 42.59 24.84
N GLY A 740 -21.37 41.33 24.43
CA GLY A 740 -20.07 40.64 24.35
C GLY A 740 -19.24 41.00 23.11
N SER A 741 -18.15 41.77 23.27
CA SER A 741 -17.15 41.95 22.21
C SER A 741 -16.28 40.70 22.09
N ILE A 742 -16.18 40.11 20.89
CA ILE A 742 -15.20 39.04 20.63
C ILE A 742 -13.81 39.66 20.60
N ASN A 743 -12.98 39.33 21.59
CA ASN A 743 -11.60 39.78 21.62
C ASN A 743 -10.71 38.74 20.95
N VAL A 744 -10.14 39.13 19.81
CA VAL A 744 -9.15 38.37 19.07
C VAL A 744 -7.77 38.74 19.61
N VAL A 745 -7.12 37.82 20.31
CA VAL A 745 -5.76 38.02 20.81
C VAL A 745 -4.77 37.37 19.84
N ASN A 746 -4.06 38.21 19.07
CA ASN A 746 -2.89 37.78 18.33
C ASN A 746 -1.71 37.75 19.30
N GLY A 747 -1.05 36.60 19.43
CA GLY A 747 0.18 36.50 20.20
C GLY A 747 1.29 37.31 19.54
N LYS A 748 2.29 37.77 20.30
CA LYS A 748 3.44 38.50 19.73
C LYS A 748 4.17 37.70 18.65
N ASP A 749 4.08 36.37 18.70
CA ASP A 749 4.74 35.43 17.79
C ASP A 749 3.77 34.72 16.82
N SER A 750 2.48 35.09 16.78
CA SER A 750 1.53 34.42 15.88
C SER A 750 1.59 34.98 14.46
N PRO A 751 1.76 34.15 13.41
CA PRO A 751 1.77 34.63 12.03
C PRO A 751 0.46 35.36 11.67
N LYS A 752 0.56 36.40 10.82
CA LYS A 752 -0.61 37.12 10.30
C LYS A 752 -1.62 36.12 9.72
N GLY A 753 -2.89 36.20 10.16
CA GLY A 753 -3.95 35.27 9.73
C GLY A 753 -4.27 34.14 10.73
N TYR A 754 -3.48 34.00 11.80
CA TYR A 754 -3.76 33.07 12.90
C TYR A 754 -4.13 33.82 14.17
N VAL A 755 -5.12 33.29 14.88
CA VAL A 755 -5.62 33.81 16.14
C VAL A 755 -5.33 32.80 17.24
N SER A 756 -4.51 33.20 18.20
CA SER A 756 -4.04 32.31 19.28
C SER A 756 -5.15 31.98 20.30
N LYS A 757 -6.06 32.94 20.53
CA LYS A 757 -7.17 32.77 21.46
C LYS A 757 -8.34 33.65 21.03
N VAL A 758 -9.53 33.06 21.05
CA VAL A 758 -10.81 33.76 20.93
C VAL A 758 -11.43 33.74 22.32
N THR A 759 -11.68 34.93 22.89
CA THR A 759 -12.33 35.06 24.20
C THR A 759 -13.59 35.90 24.08
N THR A 760 -14.63 35.49 24.81
CA THR A 760 -15.84 36.29 25.01
C THR A 760 -15.87 36.83 26.44
N THR A 761 -16.68 37.87 26.69
CA THR A 761 -16.78 38.54 28.00
C THR A 761 -17.31 37.65 29.13
N LYS A 762 -17.83 36.45 28.83
CA LYS A 762 -18.37 35.46 29.78
C LYS A 762 -17.58 34.14 29.81
N ASP A 763 -16.39 34.09 29.21
CA ASP A 763 -15.74 32.82 28.86
C ASP A 763 -15.12 32.07 30.07
N GLN A 764 -15.66 30.89 30.38
CA GLN A 764 -15.08 29.89 31.31
C GLN A 764 -14.16 28.88 30.58
N GLY A 765 -13.45 29.29 29.52
CA GLY A 765 -12.58 28.39 28.76
C GLY A 765 -13.31 27.51 27.73
N LEU A 766 -14.46 27.98 27.23
CA LEU A 766 -15.33 27.26 26.30
C LEU A 766 -14.72 27.12 24.89
N PHE A 767 -13.90 28.08 24.44
CA PHE A 767 -13.29 28.11 23.11
C PHE A 767 -11.83 27.64 23.06
N THR A 768 -11.37 26.88 24.06
CA THR A 768 -10.08 26.19 23.95
C THR A 768 -10.15 25.24 22.74
N GLY A 769 -9.35 25.51 21.70
CA GLY A 769 -9.56 24.98 20.34
C GLY A 769 -9.75 23.46 20.25
N GLU A 770 -9.02 22.69 21.07
CA GLU A 770 -9.11 21.23 21.10
C GLU A 770 -10.41 20.71 21.76
N ASN A 771 -10.88 21.32 22.85
CA ASN A 771 -12.13 20.90 23.51
C ASN A 771 -13.36 21.26 22.68
N PHE A 772 -13.37 22.43 22.04
CA PHE A 772 -14.47 22.88 21.21
C PHE A 772 -14.68 21.93 20.02
N ILE A 773 -13.60 21.65 19.27
CA ILE A 773 -13.73 20.83 18.06
C ILE A 773 -14.04 19.37 18.35
N ASN A 774 -13.48 18.81 19.43
CA ASN A 774 -13.78 17.44 19.83
C ASN A 774 -15.22 17.29 20.35
N THR A 775 -15.75 18.32 21.02
CA THR A 775 -17.16 18.38 21.39
C THR A 775 -18.05 18.39 20.15
N PHE A 776 -17.78 19.28 19.19
CA PHE A 776 -18.55 19.35 17.94
C PHE A 776 -18.57 18.01 17.20
N ARG A 777 -17.40 17.38 17.04
CA ARG A 777 -17.27 16.05 16.40
C ARG A 777 -18.13 14.99 17.08
N ARG A 778 -18.17 14.97 18.41
CA ARG A 778 -19.00 14.05 19.19
C ARG A 778 -20.50 14.32 18.98
N VAL A 779 -20.91 15.59 19.09
CA VAL A 779 -22.32 15.99 18.92
C VAL A 779 -22.82 15.69 17.51
N ALA A 780 -22.03 16.04 16.48
CA ALA A 780 -22.34 15.72 15.09
C ALA A 780 -22.49 14.20 14.87
N GLN A 781 -21.64 13.38 15.49
CA GLN A 781 -21.77 11.93 15.43
C GLN A 781 -23.07 11.42 16.06
N GLU A 782 -23.51 12.00 17.17
CA GLU A 782 -24.77 11.65 17.83
C GLU A 782 -25.98 12.12 17.02
N ALA A 783 -25.93 13.33 16.46
CA ALA A 783 -26.98 13.91 15.63
C ALA A 783 -27.25 13.07 14.36
N LEU A 784 -26.20 12.55 13.71
CA LEU A 784 -26.34 11.67 12.54
C LEU A 784 -27.23 10.44 12.78
N SER A 785 -27.33 9.98 14.03
CA SER A 785 -28.20 8.85 14.36
C SER A 785 -29.69 9.20 14.28
N ALA A 786 -30.04 10.48 14.47
CA ALA A 786 -31.39 11.01 14.44
C ALA A 786 -31.78 11.62 13.08
N THR A 787 -30.81 12.13 12.31
CA THR A 787 -31.06 12.76 11.00
C THR A 787 -31.57 11.80 9.92
N THR A 788 -32.52 12.26 9.12
CA THR A 788 -33.09 11.54 7.97
C THR A 788 -32.76 12.23 6.65
N PHE A 789 -31.71 11.77 5.98
CA PHE A 789 -31.34 12.31 4.68
C PHE A 789 -32.33 11.94 3.58
N THR A 790 -32.73 12.93 2.78
CA THR A 790 -33.65 12.75 1.65
C THR A 790 -32.90 12.54 0.34
N THR A 791 -31.74 13.17 0.18
CA THR A 791 -30.97 13.19 -1.07
C THR A 791 -29.62 12.48 -0.92
N LEU A 792 -29.04 12.52 0.28
CA LEU A 792 -27.77 11.92 0.62
C LEU A 792 -27.92 10.49 1.18
N THR A 793 -27.14 9.54 0.65
CA THR A 793 -27.01 8.23 1.29
C THR A 793 -25.64 8.09 1.94
N LEU A 794 -25.59 7.90 3.26
CA LEU A 794 -24.36 7.65 4.01
C LEU A 794 -23.68 6.33 3.55
N VAL A 795 -22.39 6.38 3.18
CA VAL A 795 -21.59 5.21 2.75
C VAL A 795 -20.38 4.97 3.69
N PRO A 796 -20.08 3.74 4.14
CA PRO A 796 -19.01 3.50 5.11
C PRO A 796 -17.60 3.65 4.50
N PRO A 797 -16.62 4.36 5.10
CA PRO A 797 -16.71 5.04 6.40
C PRO A 797 -17.55 6.30 6.29
N PHE A 798 -18.59 6.41 7.12
CA PHE A 798 -19.64 7.42 6.97
C PHE A 798 -19.23 8.80 7.48
N LEU A 799 -18.35 8.83 8.47
CA LEU A 799 -17.89 10.03 9.17
C LEU A 799 -16.38 9.95 9.36
N ALA A 800 -15.68 10.99 8.95
CA ALA A 800 -14.28 11.23 9.23
C ALA A 800 -14.14 12.55 10.01
N HIS A 801 -13.21 12.60 10.96
CA HIS A 801 -12.86 13.84 11.64
C HIS A 801 -11.85 14.60 10.79
N THR A 802 -12.15 15.87 10.49
CA THR A 802 -11.25 16.77 9.76
C THR A 802 -10.62 17.77 10.72
N SER A 803 -9.58 18.46 10.30
CA SER A 803 -8.85 19.43 11.12
C SER A 803 -9.78 20.47 11.79
N GLY A 804 -10.77 20.98 11.06
CA GLY A 804 -11.71 21.99 11.55
C GLY A 804 -13.15 21.52 11.76
N GLY A 805 -13.52 20.26 11.52
CA GLY A 805 -14.93 19.84 11.58
C GLY A 805 -15.16 18.34 11.46
N VAL A 806 -16.25 18.01 10.76
CA VAL A 806 -16.62 16.65 10.37
C VAL A 806 -16.75 16.52 8.86
N CYS A 807 -16.42 15.36 8.32
CA CYS A 807 -16.58 15.01 6.92
C CYS A 807 -17.48 13.78 6.80
N LEU A 808 -18.62 13.93 6.13
CA LEU A 808 -19.52 12.85 5.78
C LEU A 808 -19.11 12.24 4.45
N HIS A 809 -19.13 10.92 4.35
CA HIS A 809 -18.99 10.25 3.05
C HIS A 809 -20.35 9.78 2.59
N VAL A 810 -20.78 10.32 1.45
CA VAL A 810 -22.14 10.13 0.93
C VAL A 810 -22.08 9.68 -0.52
N ALA A 811 -23.13 8.99 -0.95
CA ALA A 811 -23.40 8.77 -2.36
C ALA A 811 -24.62 9.62 -2.74
N LEU A 812 -24.48 10.34 -3.85
CA LEU A 812 -25.46 11.28 -4.37
C LEU A 812 -25.99 10.74 -5.70
N LYS A 813 -27.32 10.64 -5.82
CA LYS A 813 -27.99 10.25 -7.06
C LYS A 813 -28.27 11.50 -7.90
N CYS A 814 -27.58 11.64 -9.03
CA CYS A 814 -27.89 12.62 -10.05
C CYS A 814 -28.76 11.98 -11.15
N PRO A 815 -29.47 12.77 -12.00
CA PRO A 815 -30.39 12.24 -13.01
C PRO A 815 -29.81 11.18 -13.95
N MET A 816 -28.50 11.21 -14.21
CA MET A 816 -27.82 10.32 -15.16
C MET A 816 -26.71 9.46 -14.53
N LYS A 817 -26.33 9.69 -13.27
CA LYS A 817 -25.13 9.09 -12.65
C LYS A 817 -25.25 9.05 -11.12
N VAL A 818 -24.54 8.13 -10.48
CA VAL A 818 -24.33 8.15 -9.02
C VAL A 818 -22.88 8.52 -8.73
N VAL A 819 -22.66 9.47 -7.83
CA VAL A 819 -21.33 9.99 -7.50
C VAL A 819 -21.06 9.83 -6.01
N LEU A 820 -19.86 9.37 -5.65
CA LEU A 820 -19.41 9.39 -4.26
C LEU A 820 -18.86 10.78 -3.96
N VAL A 821 -19.41 11.45 -2.95
CA VAL A 821 -19.04 12.81 -2.58
C VAL A 821 -18.72 12.85 -1.09
N ARG A 822 -17.87 13.79 -0.68
CA ARG A 822 -17.66 14.12 0.73
C ARG A 822 -18.40 15.39 1.08
N VAL A 823 -19.01 15.47 2.25
CA VAL A 823 -19.62 16.69 2.73
C VAL A 823 -18.92 17.12 4.00
N MET A 824 -18.16 18.21 3.94
CA MET A 824 -17.50 18.79 5.09
C MET A 824 -18.41 19.80 5.76
N LEU A 825 -18.57 19.67 7.07
CA LEU A 825 -19.29 20.63 7.91
C LEU A 825 -18.33 21.17 8.97
N THR A 826 -18.08 22.48 8.91
CA THR A 826 -17.11 23.18 9.78
C THR A 826 -17.84 24.25 10.60
N PRO A 827 -17.79 24.21 11.94
CA PRO A 827 -18.33 25.29 12.77
C PRO A 827 -17.45 26.53 12.65
N VAL A 828 -18.08 27.69 12.44
CA VAL A 828 -17.38 28.97 12.24
C VAL A 828 -17.99 30.09 13.09
N ILE A 829 -17.13 31.05 13.46
CA ILE A 829 -17.52 32.24 14.23
C ILE A 829 -17.37 33.48 13.34
N LYS A 830 -18.39 34.33 13.32
CA LYS A 830 -18.38 35.61 12.60
C LYS A 830 -17.66 36.69 13.41
N VAL A 831 -16.69 37.38 12.81
CA VAL A 831 -15.90 38.46 13.43
C VAL A 831 -15.76 39.66 12.49
N THR A 832 -15.46 40.85 13.03
CA THR A 832 -15.20 42.05 12.24
C THR A 832 -13.91 41.94 11.43
N VAL A 833 -13.89 42.51 10.22
CA VAL A 833 -12.70 42.50 9.34
C VAL A 833 -11.50 43.13 10.06
N PRO A 834 -10.32 42.46 10.09
CA PRO A 834 -9.12 43.03 10.69
C PRO A 834 -8.67 44.31 9.95
N LYS A 835 -8.20 45.32 10.70
CA LYS A 835 -7.78 46.62 10.15
C LYS A 835 -6.73 46.54 9.04
N TRP A 836 -5.86 45.53 9.08
CA TRP A 836 -4.80 45.32 8.08
C TRP A 836 -5.32 44.76 6.73
N VAL A 837 -6.61 44.41 6.65
CA VAL A 837 -7.33 43.98 5.42
C VAL A 837 -8.23 45.12 4.89
N SER A 838 -8.04 46.37 5.33
CA SER A 838 -8.96 47.48 5.01
C SER A 838 -9.24 47.60 3.50
N LEU A 839 -10.50 47.41 3.14
CA LEU A 839 -11.04 47.41 1.77
C LEU A 839 -11.06 48.80 1.11
N GLU A 840 -10.74 49.85 1.86
CA GLU A 840 -10.72 51.25 1.41
C GLU A 840 -9.83 51.47 0.17
N HIS A 841 -8.86 50.59 -0.06
CA HIS A 841 -7.91 50.65 -1.17
C HIS A 841 -8.39 49.90 -2.44
N LEU A 842 -9.46 49.10 -2.38
CA LEU A 842 -9.94 48.29 -3.51
C LEU A 842 -10.96 48.98 -4.41
N SER A 843 -11.67 49.99 -3.88
CA SER A 843 -12.63 50.78 -4.66
C SER A 843 -11.88 51.80 -5.53
N GLY A 844 -11.35 51.32 -6.65
CA GLY A 844 -10.81 52.19 -7.69
C GLY A 844 -11.90 53.13 -8.20
N GLU A 845 -11.80 54.42 -7.85
CA GLU A 845 -12.38 55.58 -8.53
C GLU A 845 -13.76 55.37 -9.21
N LYS A 846 -14.75 54.87 -8.47
CA LYS A 846 -16.14 55.33 -8.63
C LYS A 846 -16.74 55.46 -7.24
N GLN A 847 -17.19 56.67 -6.91
CA GLN A 847 -17.97 56.93 -5.70
C GLN A 847 -19.20 56.02 -5.70
N VAL A 848 -19.07 54.84 -5.08
CA VAL A 848 -20.20 54.09 -4.55
C VAL A 848 -20.42 54.66 -3.17
N GLN A 849 -21.65 55.08 -2.88
CA GLN A 849 -22.01 55.74 -1.63
C GLN A 849 -21.58 54.92 -0.40
N PRO A 850 -21.19 55.58 0.70
CA PRO A 850 -20.65 54.95 1.91
C PRO A 850 -21.67 54.12 2.72
N GLU A 851 -22.93 54.03 2.30
CA GLU A 851 -23.93 53.15 2.94
C GLU A 851 -23.72 51.66 2.63
N ASN A 852 -22.89 51.34 1.63
CA ASN A 852 -22.51 49.98 1.28
C ASN A 852 -21.07 49.66 1.71
N ASN A 853 -20.80 49.61 3.02
CA ASN A 853 -19.65 48.87 3.56
C ASN A 853 -19.86 47.37 3.25
N LEU A 854 -19.50 46.95 2.03
CA LEU A 854 -19.99 45.70 1.42
C LEU A 854 -19.52 44.41 2.13
N ILE A 855 -18.44 44.43 2.92
CA ILE A 855 -18.05 43.31 3.80
C ILE A 855 -17.59 43.87 5.15
N SER A 856 -18.46 43.85 6.16
CA SER A 856 -18.14 44.25 7.54
C SER A 856 -17.58 43.10 8.40
N HIS A 857 -17.70 41.84 7.93
CA HIS A 857 -17.38 40.65 8.71
C HIS A 857 -16.65 39.56 7.90
N VAL A 858 -15.84 38.76 8.58
CA VAL A 858 -15.17 37.53 8.11
C VAL A 858 -15.37 36.40 9.11
N HIS A 859 -15.13 35.15 8.70
CA HIS A 859 -15.32 33.98 9.56
C HIS A 859 -13.99 33.46 10.13
N LEU A 860 -14.04 32.89 11.33
CA LEU A 860 -12.96 32.14 11.97
C LEU A 860 -13.34 30.67 12.08
N ALA A 861 -12.43 29.78 11.68
CA ALA A 861 -12.54 28.34 11.86
C ALA A 861 -11.49 27.83 12.86
N ALA A 862 -11.86 26.85 13.69
CA ALA A 862 -10.94 26.22 14.62
C ALA A 862 -9.95 25.29 13.89
N SER A 863 -8.68 25.31 14.31
CA SER A 863 -7.59 24.46 13.82
C SER A 863 -7.17 23.42 14.88
N PRO A 864 -6.59 22.27 14.48
CA PRO A 864 -6.10 21.25 15.41
C PRO A 864 -5.05 21.75 16.41
N ASP A 865 -4.23 22.73 16.01
CA ASP A 865 -3.12 23.26 16.80
C ASP A 865 -3.57 24.28 17.85
N SER A 866 -4.80 24.16 18.36
CA SER A 866 -5.43 25.09 19.31
C SER A 866 -5.48 26.56 18.84
N CYS A 867 -5.30 26.81 17.54
CA CYS A 867 -5.37 28.14 16.92
C CYS A 867 -6.66 28.30 16.09
N TRP A 868 -7.04 29.54 15.83
CA TRP A 868 -8.15 29.88 14.94
C TRP A 868 -7.62 30.52 13.65
N ILE A 869 -8.27 30.24 12.52
CA ILE A 869 -7.82 30.67 11.18
C ILE A 869 -8.93 31.50 10.53
N PHE A 870 -8.56 32.64 9.93
CA PHE A 870 -9.48 33.45 9.14
C PHE A 870 -9.84 32.78 7.82
N LEU A 871 -11.15 32.72 7.52
CA LEU A 871 -11.69 32.32 6.23
C LEU A 871 -12.01 33.57 5.41
N PHE A 872 -11.28 33.78 4.32
CA PHE A 872 -11.42 34.96 3.45
C PHE A 872 -12.44 34.76 2.30
N ASN A 873 -13.38 33.81 2.43
CA ASN A 873 -14.30 33.42 1.34
C ASN A 873 -15.19 34.59 0.88
N HIS A 874 -15.70 35.41 1.80
CA HIS A 874 -16.51 36.61 1.47
C HIS A 874 -15.74 37.63 0.64
N LEU A 875 -14.47 37.85 0.98
CA LEU A 875 -13.58 38.75 0.25
C LEU A 875 -13.32 38.25 -1.16
N VAL A 876 -13.13 36.93 -1.31
CA VAL A 876 -12.97 36.27 -2.61
C VAL A 876 -14.22 36.42 -3.47
N GLU A 877 -15.42 36.17 -2.92
CA GLU A 877 -16.68 36.33 -3.64
C GLU A 877 -16.93 37.78 -4.09
N TRP A 878 -16.61 38.75 -3.25
CA TRP A 878 -16.69 40.16 -3.61
C TRP A 878 -15.72 40.54 -4.73
N MET A 879 -14.47 40.06 -4.69
CA MET A 879 -13.50 40.30 -5.77
C MET A 879 -13.95 39.68 -7.10
N VAL A 880 -14.59 38.51 -7.06
CA VAL A 880 -15.14 37.85 -8.27
C VAL A 880 -16.27 38.69 -8.89
N SER A 881 -17.10 39.31 -8.05
CA SER A 881 -18.30 40.02 -8.49
C SER A 881 -18.06 41.49 -8.84
N HIS A 882 -17.04 42.12 -8.25
CA HIS A 882 -16.81 43.57 -8.35
C HIS A 882 -15.35 43.95 -8.72
N GLY A 883 -14.43 43.00 -8.83
CA GLY A 883 -13.02 43.25 -9.17
C GLY A 883 -12.76 43.43 -10.68
N GLU A 884 -11.66 44.09 -11.02
CA GLU A 884 -11.18 44.21 -12.40
C GLU A 884 -10.81 42.83 -12.98
N GLU A 885 -11.11 42.61 -14.26
CA GLU A 885 -11.00 41.30 -14.94
C GLU A 885 -9.64 40.61 -14.73
N TYR A 886 -8.55 41.37 -14.78
CA TYR A 886 -7.20 40.84 -14.60
C TYR A 886 -6.90 40.43 -13.15
N LYS A 887 -7.40 41.14 -12.13
CA LYS A 887 -7.18 40.80 -10.70
C LYS A 887 -7.84 39.47 -10.34
N TRP A 888 -9.04 39.25 -10.89
CA TRP A 888 -9.73 37.98 -10.83
C TRP A 888 -8.97 36.86 -11.53
N ARG A 889 -8.44 37.08 -12.75
CA ARG A 889 -7.65 36.06 -13.49
C ARG A 889 -6.42 35.60 -12.73
N VAL A 890 -5.77 36.51 -12.00
CA VAL A 890 -4.61 36.14 -11.18
C VAL A 890 -5.04 35.36 -9.93
N LEU A 891 -6.16 35.71 -9.31
CA LEU A 891 -6.75 34.93 -8.23
C LEU A 891 -7.09 33.51 -8.72
N GLN A 892 -7.68 33.39 -9.91
CA GLN A 892 -7.93 32.12 -10.58
C GLN A 892 -6.64 31.34 -10.81
N ALA A 893 -5.60 31.97 -11.36
CA ALA A 893 -4.32 31.32 -11.57
C ALA A 893 -3.70 30.82 -10.25
N CYS A 894 -3.72 31.62 -9.18
CA CYS A 894 -3.21 31.21 -7.86
C CYS A 894 -3.98 30.02 -7.28
N LEU A 895 -5.30 30.02 -7.39
CA LEU A 895 -6.15 28.92 -6.93
C LEU A 895 -5.97 27.67 -7.78
N TYR A 896 -5.85 27.85 -9.10
CA TYR A 896 -5.53 26.81 -10.06
C TYR A 896 -4.16 26.19 -9.78
N PHE A 897 -3.12 27.01 -9.54
CA PHE A 897 -1.79 26.54 -9.15
C PHE A 897 -1.83 25.84 -7.79
N THR A 898 -2.55 26.37 -6.81
CA THR A 898 -2.72 25.69 -5.52
C THR A 898 -3.35 24.31 -5.73
N LYS A 899 -4.32 24.18 -6.64
CA LYS A 899 -4.95 22.90 -6.99
C LYS A 899 -4.04 21.95 -7.78
N LEU A 900 -3.33 22.48 -8.77
CA LEU A 900 -2.31 21.76 -9.55
C LEU A 900 -1.16 21.27 -8.67
N LEU A 901 -0.93 21.91 -7.53
CA LEU A 901 0.14 21.59 -6.59
C LEU A 901 -0.38 20.84 -5.34
N GLU A 902 -1.69 20.88 -5.06
CA GLU A 902 -2.33 20.28 -3.87
C GLU A 902 -2.00 18.78 -3.73
N THR A 903 -1.79 18.38 -2.48
CA THR A 903 -1.03 17.19 -2.04
C THR A 903 -1.71 15.84 -2.25
N CYS A 904 -2.90 15.78 -2.82
CA CYS A 904 -3.73 14.58 -2.77
C CYS A 904 -3.82 13.92 -4.14
N TRP A 905 -2.77 13.18 -4.49
CA TRP A 905 -2.92 12.16 -5.51
C TRP A 905 -3.71 11.00 -4.90
N TRP A 906 -4.91 10.80 -5.41
CA TRP A 906 -5.51 9.49 -5.39
C TRP A 906 -4.64 8.65 -6.30
N LEU A 907 -3.77 7.83 -5.74
CA LEU A 907 -3.14 6.82 -6.58
C LEU A 907 -4.18 5.72 -6.73
N PRO A 908 -4.61 5.37 -7.96
CA PRO A 908 -5.28 4.12 -8.17
C PRO A 908 -4.18 3.11 -7.97
N LYS A 909 -4.01 2.69 -6.72
CA LYS A 909 -3.12 1.61 -6.43
C LYS A 909 -3.90 0.43 -7.00
N LYS A 910 -3.52 -0.02 -8.19
CA LYS A 910 -3.88 -1.34 -8.70
C LYS A 910 -3.15 -2.36 -7.82
N VAL A 911 -3.52 -2.38 -6.53
CA VAL A 911 -3.08 -3.40 -5.60
C VAL A 911 -3.90 -4.59 -5.99
N THR A 912 -3.25 -5.54 -6.61
CA THR A 912 -3.74 -6.90 -6.68
C THR A 912 -4.20 -7.32 -5.27
N ARG A 913 -5.49 -7.66 -5.18
CA ARG A 913 -6.11 -8.56 -4.19
C ARG A 913 -6.22 -8.18 -2.72
N ASP A 914 -5.91 -6.94 -2.34
CA ASP A 914 -6.42 -6.43 -1.06
C ASP A 914 -7.74 -5.69 -1.16
N TYR A 915 -7.96 -5.07 -2.32
CA TYR A 915 -9.14 -4.29 -2.61
C TYR A 915 -9.20 -4.13 -4.12
N GLY A 916 -10.32 -4.46 -4.77
CA GLY A 916 -10.64 -3.79 -6.03
C GLY A 916 -10.43 -2.28 -5.85
N MET A 917 -9.67 -1.65 -6.76
CA MET A 917 -9.20 -0.25 -6.73
C MET A 917 -9.42 0.49 -5.39
N THR A 918 -8.68 0.16 -4.32
CA THR A 918 -8.62 1.11 -3.21
C THR A 918 -7.72 2.25 -3.61
N TRP A 919 -8.34 3.40 -3.77
CA TRP A 919 -7.66 4.67 -3.75
C TRP A 919 -7.04 4.87 -2.38
N HIS A 920 -5.75 4.61 -2.28
CA HIS A 920 -4.99 5.22 -1.21
C HIS A 920 -4.74 6.65 -1.63
N ILE A 921 -5.11 7.58 -0.76
CA ILE A 921 -4.44 8.87 -0.73
C ILE A 921 -3.01 8.53 -0.36
N ILE A 922 -2.15 8.40 -1.37
CA ILE A 922 -0.72 8.47 -1.14
C ILE A 922 -0.46 9.97 -1.22
N PRO A 923 -0.21 10.65 -0.09
CA PRO A 923 0.26 12.01 -0.15
C PRO A 923 1.64 11.95 -0.80
N ILE A 924 1.69 12.01 -2.13
CA ILE A 924 2.92 12.32 -2.85
C ILE A 924 2.98 13.83 -2.79
N GLY A 925 3.48 14.32 -1.66
CA GLY A 925 3.51 15.73 -1.36
C GLY A 925 4.44 16.44 -2.32
N VAL A 926 3.86 17.21 -3.24
CA VAL A 926 4.45 18.49 -3.60
C VAL A 926 4.00 19.42 -2.47
N ALA A 927 4.86 19.68 -1.49
CA ALA A 927 4.49 20.55 -0.38
C ALA A 927 4.23 21.95 -0.93
N VAL A 928 2.99 22.40 -0.81
CA VAL A 928 2.55 23.73 -1.21
C VAL A 928 2.59 24.63 0.02
N PRO A 929 2.91 25.93 -0.12
CA PRO A 929 2.61 26.89 0.93
C PRO A 929 1.16 26.74 1.40
N ASN A 930 0.89 26.95 2.68
CA ASN A 930 -0.45 26.87 3.22
C ASN A 930 -1.39 27.79 2.39
N THR A 931 -2.50 27.24 1.89
CA THR A 931 -3.50 27.96 1.09
C THR A 931 -3.89 29.30 1.72
N ALA A 932 -4.02 29.35 3.05
CA ALA A 932 -4.32 30.58 3.77
C ALA A 932 -3.18 31.61 3.69
N THR A 933 -1.92 31.20 3.82
CA THR A 933 -0.75 32.09 3.68
C THR A 933 -0.54 32.55 2.24
N LEU A 934 -0.85 31.68 1.27
CA LEU A 934 -0.76 32.00 -0.15
C LEU A 934 -1.86 33.00 -0.54
N GLN A 935 -3.10 32.76 -0.12
CA GLN A 935 -4.21 33.71 -0.27
C GLN A 935 -3.89 35.05 0.42
N LEU A 936 -3.30 35.03 1.61
CA LEU A 936 -2.92 36.23 2.34
C LEU A 936 -1.89 37.08 1.58
N HIS A 937 -0.74 36.51 1.20
CA HIS A 937 0.29 37.26 0.45
C HIS A 937 -0.19 37.67 -0.93
N PHE A 938 -1.13 36.92 -1.49
CA PHE A 938 -1.79 37.28 -2.73
C PHE A 938 -2.70 38.51 -2.55
N MET A 939 -3.48 38.55 -1.47
CA MET A 939 -4.28 39.72 -1.10
C MET A 939 -3.38 40.93 -0.83
N GLU A 940 -2.27 40.77 -0.09
CA GLU A 940 -1.30 41.85 0.14
C GLU A 940 -0.73 42.40 -1.18
N GLU A 941 -0.43 41.54 -2.16
CA GLU A 941 0.09 41.97 -3.48
C GLU A 941 -0.99 42.67 -4.33
N LEU A 942 -2.25 42.21 -4.27
CA LEU A 942 -3.37 42.84 -4.98
C LEU A 942 -3.79 44.19 -4.37
N LEU A 943 -3.57 44.37 -3.07
CA LEU A 943 -3.92 45.56 -2.29
C LEU A 943 -2.81 46.63 -2.25
N GLY A 944 -1.60 46.32 -2.72
CA GLY A 944 -0.46 47.24 -2.71
C GLY A 944 -0.61 48.44 -3.66
N GLU A 945 0.11 49.54 -3.37
CA GLU A 945 -0.05 50.87 -4.00
C GLU A 945 0.42 51.00 -5.48
N GLY A 946 0.79 49.91 -6.15
CA GLY A 946 1.32 49.94 -7.51
C GLY A 946 0.24 49.83 -8.59
N ARG A 947 -0.09 50.95 -9.26
CA ARG A 947 -0.87 50.97 -10.53
C ARG A 947 -0.13 50.36 -11.74
N ASP A 948 1.08 49.85 -11.56
CA ASP A 948 1.82 49.15 -12.62
C ASP A 948 1.11 47.84 -12.94
N ALA A 949 0.24 47.95 -13.94
CA ALA A 949 -0.77 46.99 -14.31
C ALA A 949 -0.17 45.60 -14.49
N TRP A 950 -0.86 44.60 -13.96
CA TRP A 950 -0.68 43.20 -14.30
C TRP A 950 -0.89 43.01 -15.81
N THR A 951 0.15 43.25 -16.62
CA THR A 951 0.13 43.01 -18.05
C THR A 951 0.22 41.51 -18.32
N LYS A 952 -0.30 41.08 -19.48
CA LYS A 952 -0.28 39.67 -19.94
C LYS A 952 1.13 39.05 -19.97
N ASP A 953 2.16 39.88 -19.93
CA ASP A 953 3.56 39.46 -20.01
C ASP A 953 4.26 39.37 -18.64
N GLN A 954 3.73 40.01 -17.59
CA GLN A 954 4.37 40.08 -16.25
C GLN A 954 3.65 39.29 -15.15
N TRP A 955 2.44 38.80 -15.40
CA TRP A 955 1.62 38.12 -14.39
C TRP A 955 2.28 36.88 -13.78
N LEU A 956 2.98 36.07 -14.59
CA LEU A 956 3.64 34.85 -14.11
C LEU A 956 4.82 35.16 -13.18
N ALA A 957 5.60 36.21 -13.48
CA ALA A 957 6.74 36.63 -12.65
C ALA A 957 6.29 37.11 -11.25
N ARG A 958 5.15 37.81 -11.18
CA ARG A 958 4.52 38.24 -9.92
C ARG A 958 3.93 37.05 -9.16
N LEU A 959 3.29 36.10 -9.86
CA LEU A 959 2.81 34.86 -9.26
C LEU A 959 3.96 34.04 -8.64
N VAL A 960 5.09 33.91 -9.34
CA VAL A 960 6.32 33.29 -8.82
C VAL A 960 6.79 34.00 -7.54
N ALA A 961 6.75 35.34 -7.51
CA ALA A 961 7.15 36.12 -6.34
C ALA A 961 6.21 35.93 -5.12
N VAL A 962 4.90 35.81 -5.34
CA VAL A 962 3.92 35.50 -4.28
C VAL A 962 4.15 34.09 -3.73
N VAL A 963 4.27 33.08 -4.60
CA VAL A 963 4.54 31.69 -4.20
C VAL A 963 5.87 31.59 -3.46
N ARG A 964 6.89 32.33 -3.90
CA ARG A 964 8.19 32.42 -3.22
C ARG A 964 8.05 32.99 -1.81
N ARG A 965 7.38 34.14 -1.63
CA ARG A 965 7.16 34.73 -0.30
C ARG A 965 6.37 33.81 0.62
N ALA A 966 5.32 33.17 0.11
CA ALA A 966 4.55 32.19 0.87
C ALA A 966 5.36 30.93 1.24
N SER A 967 6.39 30.60 0.45
CA SER A 967 7.32 29.49 0.72
C SER A 967 8.45 29.85 1.68
N PHE A 968 8.76 31.14 1.83
CA PHE A 968 9.84 31.67 2.66
C PHE A 968 9.31 32.78 3.59
N PRO A 969 8.61 32.45 4.69
CA PRO A 969 8.19 33.45 5.66
C PRO A 969 9.43 34.07 6.31
N LEU A 970 9.67 35.36 6.06
CA LEU A 970 10.67 36.15 6.76
C LEU A 970 10.15 36.45 8.18
N SER A 971 10.35 35.53 9.13
CA SER A 971 10.21 35.85 10.56
C SER A 971 11.54 35.65 11.30
N VAL A 972 12.05 36.81 11.72
CA VAL A 972 13.05 37.15 12.75
C VAL A 972 13.36 36.02 13.75
N GLU A 973 14.65 35.77 13.97
CA GLU A 973 15.26 35.04 15.11
C GLU A 973 15.11 33.50 15.21
N SER A 974 15.18 32.76 14.10
CA SER A 974 15.57 31.34 14.17
C SER A 974 16.79 31.06 13.29
N THR A 975 17.74 30.28 13.83
CA THR A 975 19.01 29.95 13.19
C THR A 975 18.81 29.30 11.81
N PRO A 976 19.70 29.53 10.83
CA PRO A 976 19.51 29.14 9.43
C PRO A 976 19.23 27.65 9.17
N ASP A 977 19.56 26.77 10.12
CA ASP A 977 19.42 25.31 9.96
C ASP A 977 18.02 24.75 10.27
N SER A 978 17.11 25.50 10.90
CA SER A 978 15.79 25.00 11.31
C SER A 978 14.65 25.25 10.32
N LEU A 979 14.86 26.04 9.27
CA LEU A 979 13.87 26.36 8.24
C LEU A 979 14.40 26.01 6.84
N LYS A 980 14.74 24.73 6.62
CA LYS A 980 15.00 24.23 5.27
C LYS A 980 13.67 23.91 4.59
N PRO A 981 13.38 24.45 3.39
CA PRO A 981 12.18 24.08 2.66
C PRO A 981 12.21 22.57 2.41
N THR A 982 11.04 21.93 2.42
CA THR A 982 10.95 20.53 2.01
C THR A 982 11.48 20.40 0.58
N SER A 983 12.13 19.28 0.24
CA SER A 983 12.62 19.01 -1.12
C SER A 983 11.53 19.19 -2.19
N ALA A 984 10.28 18.98 -1.80
CA ALA A 984 9.12 19.19 -2.64
C ALA A 984 8.84 20.67 -2.99
N MET A 985 8.99 21.61 -2.03
CA MET A 985 8.84 23.05 -2.27
C MET A 985 9.92 23.60 -3.21
N GLN A 986 11.15 23.05 -3.13
CA GLN A 986 12.24 23.40 -4.05
C GLN A 986 11.92 22.98 -5.50
N ALA A 987 11.30 21.81 -5.69
CA ALA A 987 10.90 21.33 -7.02
C ALA A 987 9.81 22.22 -7.65
N THR A 988 8.83 22.68 -6.87
CA THR A 988 7.78 23.61 -7.32
C THR A 988 8.35 24.95 -7.77
N LEU A 989 9.24 25.53 -6.97
CA LEU A 989 9.87 26.81 -7.29
C LEU A 989 10.76 26.70 -8.54
N GLN A 990 11.50 25.60 -8.67
CA GLN A 990 12.31 25.35 -9.86
C GLN A 990 11.45 25.19 -11.12
N PHE A 991 10.33 24.46 -11.06
CA PHE A 991 9.40 24.34 -12.18
C PHE A 991 8.84 25.70 -12.63
N LEU A 992 8.39 26.52 -11.68
CA LEU A 992 7.87 27.86 -11.99
C LEU A 992 8.94 28.77 -12.60
N MET A 993 10.19 28.66 -12.12
CA MET A 993 11.34 29.36 -12.70
C MET A 993 11.68 28.85 -14.11
N GLU A 994 11.62 27.54 -14.37
CA GLU A 994 11.83 26.95 -15.69
C GLU A 994 10.73 27.37 -16.68
N LEU A 995 9.46 27.39 -16.25
CA LEU A 995 8.33 27.87 -17.04
C LEU A 995 8.47 29.35 -17.40
N GLN A 996 8.97 30.15 -16.45
CA GLN A 996 9.30 31.56 -16.67
C GLN A 996 10.50 31.74 -17.62
N ASN A 997 11.55 30.94 -17.49
CA ASN A 997 12.76 31.02 -18.30
C ASN A 997 12.56 30.54 -19.75
N ASN A 998 11.65 29.60 -19.99
CA ASN A 998 11.30 29.15 -21.35
C ASN A 998 10.67 30.25 -22.22
N VAL A 999 10.12 31.31 -21.61
CA VAL A 999 9.70 32.54 -22.32
C VAL A 999 10.90 33.27 -22.88
N ILE A 1000 11.98 33.38 -22.10
CA ILE A 1000 13.16 34.18 -22.46
C ILE A 1000 13.86 33.58 -23.68
N GLN A 1001 13.84 32.25 -23.85
CA GLN A 1001 14.35 31.61 -25.06
C GLN A 1001 13.39 31.73 -26.26
N ALA A 1002 12.07 31.63 -26.06
CA ALA A 1002 11.09 31.74 -27.14
C ALA A 1002 10.87 33.18 -27.67
N THR A 1003 11.22 34.21 -26.89
CA THR A 1003 11.21 35.61 -27.34
C THR A 1003 12.53 36.07 -27.98
N VAL A 1004 13.59 35.25 -27.89
CA VAL A 1004 14.93 35.54 -28.46
C VAL A 1004 15.22 34.72 -29.73
N THR A 1005 14.40 33.72 -30.05
CA THR A 1005 14.31 33.08 -31.37
C THR A 1005 13.13 33.62 -32.15
#